data_AF-A0AB35USU4-F1
#
_entry.id   AF-A0AB35USU4-F1
#
_cell.length_a   1.000
_cell.length_b   1.000
_cell.length_c   1.000
_cell.angle_alpha   90.00
_cell.angle_beta   90.00
_cell.angle_gamma   90.00
#
_symmetry.space_group_name_H-M   'P 1'
#
loop_
_entity.id
_entity.type
_entity.pdbx_description
1 polymer ?
#
loop_
_entity_poly.entity_id
_entity_poly.type
_entity_poly.pdbx_seq_one_letter_code
_entity_poly.pdbx_strand_id
1 'polypeptide(L)'
;MVFLHILFVEFKRLLVSKGTWLVMACSLCMPLLGYSFYTPASTATAFSAQMANPILAGGLGGAFCFSVFTLIEYDRINKYQCEAVMDSIISPLIISFAKCLSILLIASLTWLAALCLYLPIMRAALGTAFILSETLLAFSVMMLPALWMGVLASAAFYQLFRRIDLSFISFTALALFSMSKWCSDLYLMRWINPLVTVFSNDFNNTLFYRLAAYSRLLWLLIFSAFYVFSLICVRSHGLGIIGSFKIHLRKIYLPLLACLLAMGSVWLVVSEPYIDKAALVQKDDGPVSGGMVYSVSVDDETDYPDIDLLNQYVRLSVNAQKGYVDGNASYQLHNKTRESQWVTMLLLPGYTINTITANGKVIEYVDPGIDQEYSQHPIKIQLPADEWIELEVSYTGHPKIANAARSTLMGNEISADYLFMNSLSILPQLSLNEAENFINEGEVVLPANLELISLGNEAEVVSENASTKTWRFTNTSSKLRFIAGDYVKLAVKDSPFPVYFYYSRRHQQEFEAMDIDKVLSDTLNYCAKQFGLLPYSEDYPLNIIMISAHFMGGAANGNFSFMGEIYFSKENLSNPSKGASAAEVIAHEIIHQWWGVHSYLMDMENTDWSSEGLTVYTTYRMMKEKYGEAYVKQFYIDQWLNSLAALRNNYFLRNPDMQAMLPDKYLLSLEQLVFDATIYNKMPLQILKAEQLIGEAKMDEVLANLFENGGTEMPPYVTWQDFLDACNLTEEELMLDQAFIERLGGEFNV
;
A
#
# COMPACT_ATOMS: atom_id res chain seq x y z
N MET A 1 -49.72 -2.06 -3.05
CA MET A 1 -50.14 -1.32 -4.27
C MET A 1 -49.94 0.20 -4.13
N VAL A 2 -50.44 0.86 -3.08
CA VAL A 2 -50.37 2.34 -2.95
C VAL A 2 -48.92 2.89 -2.92
N PHE A 3 -48.01 2.28 -2.15
CA PHE A 3 -46.61 2.73 -2.09
C PHE A 3 -45.91 2.67 -3.45
N LEU A 4 -46.03 1.55 -4.19
CA LEU A 4 -45.42 1.40 -5.51
C LEU A 4 -45.92 2.46 -6.49
N HIS A 5 -47.21 2.75 -6.46
CA HIS A 5 -47.78 3.81 -7.30
C HIS A 5 -47.16 5.17 -6.99
N ILE A 6 -47.06 5.54 -5.70
CA ILE A 6 -46.43 6.81 -5.28
C ILE A 6 -44.96 6.85 -5.67
N LEU A 7 -44.23 5.75 -5.49
CA LEU A 7 -42.83 5.62 -5.90
C LEU A 7 -42.65 5.87 -7.40
N PHE A 8 -43.48 5.24 -8.24
CA PHE A 8 -43.42 5.46 -9.70
C PHE A 8 -43.73 6.91 -10.09
N VAL A 9 -44.70 7.54 -9.42
CA VAL A 9 -45.05 8.95 -9.66
C VAL A 9 -43.91 9.88 -9.27
N GLU A 10 -43.34 9.71 -8.08
CA GLU A 10 -42.19 10.50 -7.62
C GLU A 10 -40.97 10.30 -8.51
N PHE A 11 -40.65 9.05 -8.86
CA PHE A 11 -39.52 8.74 -9.72
C PHE A 11 -39.68 9.37 -11.12
N LYS A 12 -40.86 9.24 -11.75
CA LYS A 12 -41.16 9.87 -13.04
C LYS A 12 -41.10 11.40 -12.95
N ARG A 13 -41.54 11.99 -11.84
CA ARG A 13 -41.45 13.43 -11.60
C ARG A 13 -39.99 13.90 -11.58
N LEU A 14 -39.10 13.15 -10.92
CA LEU A 14 -37.68 13.48 -10.89
C LEU A 14 -37.06 13.40 -12.29
N LEU A 15 -37.37 12.36 -13.07
CA LEU A 15 -36.84 12.20 -14.44
C LEU A 15 -37.22 13.33 -15.41
N VAL A 16 -38.33 14.03 -15.18
CA VAL A 16 -38.77 15.16 -16.01
C VAL A 16 -38.28 16.51 -15.45
N SER A 17 -37.73 16.53 -14.23
CA SER A 17 -37.29 17.75 -13.57
C SER A 17 -35.95 18.26 -14.12
N LYS A 18 -35.91 19.53 -14.54
CA LYS A 18 -34.67 20.20 -14.96
C LYS A 18 -33.61 20.21 -13.85
N GLY A 19 -34.03 20.33 -12.59
CA GLY A 19 -33.13 20.31 -11.45
C GLY A 19 -32.43 18.96 -11.28
N THR A 20 -33.13 17.86 -11.58
CA THR A 20 -32.56 16.52 -11.56
C THR A 20 -31.46 16.38 -12.60
N TRP A 21 -31.73 16.74 -13.86
CA TRP A 21 -30.73 16.70 -14.93
C TRP A 21 -29.51 17.59 -14.65
N LEU A 22 -29.70 18.76 -14.04
CA LEU A 22 -28.59 19.62 -13.63
C LEU A 22 -27.70 18.93 -12.59
N VAL A 23 -28.27 18.32 -11.56
CA VAL A 23 -27.52 17.59 -10.53
C VAL A 23 -26.80 16.39 -11.10
N MET A 24 -27.46 15.64 -12.00
CA MET A 24 -26.81 14.53 -12.73
C MET A 24 -25.62 15.04 -13.53
N ALA A 25 -25.77 16.11 -14.30
CA ALA A 25 -24.69 16.71 -15.09
C ALA A 25 -23.53 17.18 -14.20
N CYS A 26 -23.80 17.90 -13.11
CA CYS A 26 -22.77 18.32 -12.16
C CYS A 26 -22.02 17.11 -11.59
N SER A 27 -22.73 16.07 -11.15
CA SER A 27 -22.13 14.85 -10.62
C SER A 27 -21.30 14.09 -11.67
N LEU A 28 -21.67 14.13 -12.95
CA LEU A 28 -20.90 13.53 -14.05
C LEU A 28 -19.59 14.27 -14.35
N CYS A 29 -19.49 15.55 -14.00
CA CYS A 29 -18.26 16.32 -14.13
C CYS A 29 -17.30 16.15 -12.95
N MET A 30 -17.76 15.65 -11.80
CA MET A 30 -16.93 15.52 -10.59
C MET A 30 -15.68 14.64 -10.75
N PRO A 31 -15.71 13.52 -11.52
CA PRO A 31 -14.50 12.73 -11.74
C PRO A 31 -13.36 13.51 -12.41
N LEU A 32 -13.64 14.60 -13.15
CA LEU A 32 -12.60 15.42 -13.77
C LEU A 32 -11.66 16.06 -12.74
N LEU A 33 -12.14 16.32 -11.52
CA LEU A 33 -11.32 16.88 -10.44
C LEU A 33 -10.24 15.90 -9.97
N GLY A 34 -10.43 14.59 -10.19
CA GLY A 34 -9.48 13.57 -9.78
C GLY A 34 -8.23 13.48 -10.67
N TYR A 35 -8.18 14.19 -11.79
CA TYR A 35 -6.96 14.23 -12.62
C TYR A 35 -5.92 15.24 -12.14
N SER A 36 -6.29 16.22 -11.29
CA SER A 36 -5.38 17.30 -10.92
C SER A 36 -5.62 17.96 -9.56
N PHE A 37 -6.86 17.98 -9.06
CA PHE A 37 -7.20 18.72 -7.85
C PHE A 37 -7.35 17.83 -6.62
N TYR A 38 -8.07 16.71 -6.76
CA TYR A 38 -8.32 15.76 -5.69
C TYR A 38 -7.68 14.41 -6.00
N THR A 39 -6.40 14.27 -5.65
CA THR A 39 -5.57 13.08 -5.91
C THR A 39 -5.13 12.41 -4.60
N PRO A 40 -6.05 11.79 -3.84
CA PRO A 40 -5.71 11.15 -2.56
C PRO A 40 -4.85 9.89 -2.70
N ALA A 41 -4.90 9.20 -3.84
CA ALA A 41 -4.00 8.10 -4.17
C ALA A 41 -2.77 8.61 -4.92
N SER A 42 -1.62 8.00 -4.67
CA SER A 42 -0.35 8.30 -5.33
C SER A 42 -0.50 8.31 -6.85
N THR A 43 0.03 9.32 -7.53
CA THR A 43 0.01 9.38 -8.99
C THR A 43 1.15 8.60 -9.65
N ALA A 44 1.89 7.79 -8.87
CA ALA A 44 3.01 6.99 -9.35
C ALA A 44 2.60 5.85 -10.31
N THR A 45 1.31 5.46 -10.30
CA THR A 45 0.77 4.45 -11.23
C THR A 45 -0.34 5.02 -12.09
N ALA A 46 -0.43 4.53 -13.33
CA ALA A 46 -1.48 4.89 -14.27
C ALA A 46 -2.88 4.52 -13.75
N PHE A 47 -3.04 3.38 -13.07
CA PHE A 47 -4.31 3.00 -12.43
C PHE A 47 -4.72 4.03 -11.37
N SER A 48 -3.80 4.50 -10.54
CA SER A 48 -4.14 5.50 -9.53
C SER A 48 -4.51 6.85 -10.16
N ALA A 49 -3.69 7.32 -11.10
CA ALA A 49 -3.85 8.62 -11.75
C ALA A 49 -5.08 8.69 -12.66
N GLN A 50 -5.33 7.62 -13.43
CA GLN A 50 -6.37 7.61 -14.47
C GLN A 50 -7.67 6.93 -14.03
N MET A 51 -7.65 6.10 -12.98
CA MET A 51 -8.84 5.37 -12.50
C MET A 51 -9.21 5.74 -11.06
N ALA A 52 -8.33 5.48 -10.08
CA ALA A 52 -8.67 5.62 -8.66
C ALA A 52 -9.06 7.07 -8.30
N ASN A 53 -8.19 8.03 -8.61
CA ASN A 53 -8.40 9.43 -8.23
C ASN A 53 -9.67 10.04 -8.90
N PRO A 54 -9.92 9.87 -10.21
CA PRO A 54 -11.18 10.29 -10.83
C PRO A 54 -12.41 9.67 -10.17
N ILE A 55 -12.40 8.38 -9.85
CA ILE A 55 -13.56 7.71 -9.23
C ILE A 55 -13.78 8.22 -7.79
N LEU A 56 -12.71 8.42 -7.02
CA LEU A 56 -12.77 8.97 -5.66
C LEU A 56 -13.30 10.41 -5.67
N ALA A 57 -12.85 11.25 -6.60
CA ALA A 57 -13.39 12.59 -6.80
C ALA A 57 -14.87 12.56 -7.19
N GLY A 58 -15.25 11.64 -8.08
CA GLY A 58 -16.64 11.38 -8.47
C GLY A 58 -17.54 10.98 -7.30
N GLY A 59 -17.06 10.11 -6.42
CA GLY A 59 -17.75 9.71 -5.19
C GLY A 59 -17.95 10.88 -4.23
N LEU A 60 -16.88 11.63 -3.94
CA LEU A 60 -16.92 12.80 -3.06
C LEU A 60 -17.85 13.89 -3.59
N GLY A 61 -17.60 14.37 -4.80
CA GLY A 61 -18.39 15.44 -5.42
C GLY A 61 -19.83 15.02 -5.70
N GLY A 62 -20.04 13.76 -6.11
CA GLY A 62 -21.36 13.18 -6.31
C GLY A 62 -22.17 13.13 -5.02
N ALA A 63 -21.56 12.75 -3.89
CA ALA A 63 -22.21 12.77 -2.58
C ALA A 63 -22.69 14.18 -2.18
N PHE A 64 -21.89 15.23 -2.43
CA PHE A 64 -22.30 16.62 -2.19
C PHE A 64 -23.45 17.05 -3.12
N CYS A 65 -23.35 16.73 -4.42
CA CYS A 65 -24.41 17.02 -5.39
C CYS A 65 -25.75 16.39 -4.99
N PHE A 66 -25.73 15.10 -4.63
CA PHE A 66 -26.92 14.38 -4.20
C PHE A 66 -27.41 14.75 -2.81
N SER A 67 -26.53 15.19 -1.91
CA SER A 67 -26.88 15.78 -0.63
C SER A 67 -27.72 17.05 -0.82
N VAL A 68 -27.22 18.04 -1.58
CA VAL A 68 -27.92 19.29 -1.86
C VAL A 68 -29.25 19.02 -2.56
N PHE A 69 -29.26 18.14 -3.57
CA PHE A 69 -30.47 17.75 -4.27
C PHE A 69 -31.52 17.14 -3.34
N THR A 70 -31.09 16.27 -2.43
CA THR A 70 -31.99 15.66 -1.44
C THR A 70 -32.62 16.72 -0.54
N LEU A 71 -31.85 17.68 -0.04
CA LEU A 71 -32.38 18.75 0.81
C LEU A 71 -33.42 19.62 0.08
N ILE A 72 -33.17 19.96 -1.19
CA ILE A 72 -34.11 20.74 -2.02
C ILE A 72 -35.42 19.96 -2.25
N GLU A 73 -35.33 18.67 -2.57
CA GLU A 73 -36.51 17.83 -2.86
C GLU A 73 -37.35 17.51 -1.62
N TYR A 74 -36.70 17.38 -0.46
CA TYR A 74 -37.39 17.23 0.82
C TYR A 74 -38.05 18.53 1.27
N ASP A 75 -37.40 19.68 1.09
CA ASP A 75 -37.95 20.98 1.48
C ASP A 75 -39.09 21.48 0.58
N ARG A 76 -39.19 20.94 -0.63
CA ARG A 76 -40.18 21.37 -1.63
C ARG A 76 -41.61 21.52 -1.07
N ILE A 77 -42.12 20.54 -0.31
CA ILE A 77 -43.51 20.59 0.18
C ILE A 77 -43.68 21.69 1.24
N ASN A 78 -42.70 21.82 2.13
CA ASN A 78 -42.66 22.85 3.17
C ASN A 78 -42.55 24.26 2.56
N LYS A 79 -41.62 24.43 1.61
CA LYS A 79 -41.39 25.69 0.88
C LYS A 79 -42.64 26.22 0.18
N TYR A 80 -43.45 25.33 -0.41
CA TYR A 80 -44.70 25.70 -1.09
C TYR A 80 -45.93 25.60 -0.19
N GLN A 81 -45.77 25.39 1.12
CA GLN A 81 -46.85 25.30 2.11
C GLN A 81 -47.97 24.31 1.75
N CYS A 82 -47.63 23.24 1.03
CA CYS A 82 -48.59 22.25 0.54
C CYS A 82 -48.78 21.07 1.50
N GLU A 83 -48.22 21.15 2.71
CA GLU A 83 -48.21 20.05 3.68
C GLU A 83 -49.61 19.61 4.10
N ALA A 84 -50.49 20.56 4.44
CA ALA A 84 -51.85 20.26 4.87
C ALA A 84 -52.64 19.46 3.82
N VAL A 85 -52.45 19.82 2.53
CA VAL A 85 -53.10 19.15 1.42
C VAL A 85 -52.48 17.76 1.18
N MET A 86 -51.16 17.67 1.17
CA MET A 86 -50.46 16.40 0.92
C MET A 86 -50.70 15.37 2.03
N ASP A 87 -50.61 15.78 3.30
CA ASP A 87 -50.78 14.91 4.47
C ASP A 87 -52.22 14.38 4.59
N SER A 88 -53.20 15.07 3.97
CA SER A 88 -54.59 14.62 3.94
C SER A 88 -54.85 13.47 2.95
N ILE A 89 -53.99 13.31 1.94
CA ILE A 89 -54.15 12.32 0.86
C ILE A 89 -53.16 11.16 1.04
N ILE A 90 -51.93 11.45 1.48
CA ILE A 90 -50.83 10.48 1.55
C ILE A 90 -50.17 10.56 2.91
N SER A 91 -49.85 9.41 3.50
CA SER A 91 -49.09 9.37 4.76
C SER A 91 -47.71 10.05 4.61
N PRO A 92 -47.31 10.96 5.52
CA PRO A 92 -46.00 11.63 5.52
C PRO A 92 -44.83 10.65 5.50
N LEU A 93 -45.00 9.50 6.15
CA LEU A 93 -44.01 8.42 6.18
C LEU A 93 -43.82 7.78 4.79
N ILE A 94 -44.93 7.48 4.11
CA ILE A 94 -44.92 6.81 2.80
C ILE A 94 -44.29 7.72 1.74
N ILE A 95 -44.67 9.00 1.72
CA ILE A 95 -44.10 9.95 0.76
C ILE A 95 -42.62 10.23 1.04
N SER A 96 -42.21 10.33 2.31
CA SER A 96 -40.78 10.50 2.67
C SER A 96 -39.96 9.32 2.21
N PHE A 97 -40.46 8.09 2.42
CA PHE A 97 -39.78 6.88 1.96
C PHE A 97 -39.73 6.79 0.42
N ALA A 98 -40.84 7.06 -0.26
CA ALA A 98 -40.90 7.05 -1.73
C ALA A 98 -39.95 8.10 -2.35
N LYS A 99 -39.83 9.28 -1.76
CA LYS A 99 -38.87 10.32 -2.18
C LYS A 99 -37.44 9.85 -2.03
N CYS A 100 -37.05 9.31 -0.87
CA CYS A 100 -35.69 8.80 -0.66
C CYS A 100 -35.33 7.75 -1.70
N LEU A 101 -36.20 6.74 -1.88
CA LEU A 101 -35.95 5.67 -2.84
C LEU A 101 -35.89 6.18 -4.27
N SER A 102 -36.73 7.14 -4.65
CA SER A 102 -36.68 7.78 -5.98
C SER A 102 -35.34 8.49 -6.21
N ILE A 103 -34.82 9.21 -5.21
CA ILE A 103 -33.52 9.90 -5.32
C ILE A 103 -32.37 8.90 -5.36
N LEU A 104 -32.43 7.81 -4.58
CA LEU A 104 -31.44 6.72 -4.65
C LEU A 104 -31.40 6.08 -6.05
N LEU A 105 -32.56 5.89 -6.69
CA LEU A 105 -32.63 5.40 -8.08
C LEU A 105 -32.01 6.38 -9.07
N ILE A 106 -32.26 7.69 -8.91
CA ILE A 106 -31.59 8.72 -9.74
C ILE A 106 -30.07 8.69 -9.52
N ALA A 107 -29.61 8.55 -8.27
CA ALA A 107 -28.19 8.41 -7.95
C ALA A 107 -27.57 7.19 -8.64
N SER A 108 -28.25 6.05 -8.64
CA SER A 108 -27.82 4.85 -9.37
C SER A 108 -27.80 5.05 -10.89
N LEU A 109 -28.76 5.78 -11.46
CA LEU A 109 -28.74 6.12 -12.90
C LEU A 109 -27.56 7.05 -13.24
N THR A 110 -27.25 8.02 -12.38
CA THR A 110 -26.08 8.89 -12.56
C THR A 110 -24.79 8.12 -12.47
N TRP A 111 -24.67 7.22 -11.49
CA TRP A 111 -23.52 6.31 -11.40
C TRP A 111 -23.35 5.47 -12.67
N LEU A 112 -24.44 4.88 -13.17
CA LEU A 112 -24.40 4.09 -14.40
C LEU A 112 -23.99 4.95 -15.61
N ALA A 113 -24.50 6.18 -15.70
CA ALA A 113 -24.10 7.13 -16.74
C ALA A 113 -22.61 7.53 -16.61
N ALA A 114 -22.11 7.73 -15.39
CA ALA A 114 -20.71 8.01 -15.13
C ALA A 114 -19.84 6.84 -15.58
N LEU A 115 -20.19 5.62 -15.17
CA LEU A 115 -19.50 4.42 -15.59
C LEU A 115 -19.45 4.31 -17.13
N CYS A 116 -20.58 4.46 -17.82
CA CYS A 116 -20.64 4.40 -19.29
C CYS A 116 -19.82 5.51 -19.97
N LEU A 117 -19.77 6.72 -19.39
CA LEU A 117 -19.06 7.87 -19.95
C LEU A 117 -17.54 7.73 -19.78
N TYR A 118 -17.08 7.31 -18.61
CA TYR A 118 -15.66 7.27 -18.27
C TYR A 118 -14.97 5.97 -18.66
N LEU A 119 -15.71 4.86 -18.80
CA LEU A 119 -15.15 3.59 -19.26
C LEU A 119 -14.37 3.69 -20.59
N PRO A 120 -14.88 4.32 -21.68
CA PRO A 120 -14.10 4.49 -22.90
C PRO A 120 -12.90 5.44 -22.71
N ILE A 121 -13.00 6.45 -21.85
CA ILE A 121 -11.91 7.40 -21.55
C ILE A 121 -10.77 6.68 -20.83
N MET A 122 -11.10 5.92 -19.78
CA MET A 122 -10.12 5.13 -19.01
C MET A 122 -9.50 4.03 -19.87
N ARG A 123 -10.28 3.38 -20.75
CA ARG A 123 -9.75 2.41 -21.71
C ARG A 123 -8.74 3.06 -22.67
N ALA A 124 -9.02 4.27 -23.15
CA ALA A 124 -8.10 5.00 -24.01
C ALA A 124 -6.83 5.44 -23.26
N ALA A 125 -6.96 5.85 -22.00
CA ALA A 125 -5.84 6.30 -21.17
C ALA A 125 -4.93 5.14 -20.72
N LEU A 126 -5.51 4.01 -20.32
CA LEU A 126 -4.76 2.84 -19.82
C LEU A 126 -4.28 1.90 -20.93
N GLY A 127 -4.84 2.00 -22.13
CA GLY A 127 -4.41 1.20 -23.28
C GLY A 127 -4.50 -0.31 -23.02
N THR A 128 -3.38 -1.01 -23.17
CA THR A 128 -3.26 -2.47 -22.95
C THR A 128 -3.40 -2.87 -21.50
N ALA A 129 -3.13 -1.98 -20.55
CA ALA A 129 -3.28 -2.24 -19.11
C ALA A 129 -4.75 -2.17 -18.64
N PHE A 130 -5.69 -1.77 -19.49
CA PHE A 130 -7.10 -1.62 -19.08
C PHE A 130 -7.76 -2.96 -18.68
N ILE A 131 -8.29 -3.01 -17.45
CA ILE A 131 -9.06 -4.15 -16.94
C ILE A 131 -10.50 -3.74 -16.61
N LEU A 132 -11.46 -4.40 -17.27
CA LEU A 132 -12.88 -4.07 -17.14
C LEU A 132 -13.42 -4.38 -15.73
N SER A 133 -13.06 -5.53 -15.16
CA SER A 133 -13.53 -5.95 -13.83
C SER A 133 -13.07 -4.98 -12.74
N GLU A 134 -11.81 -4.54 -12.79
CA GLU A 134 -11.23 -3.52 -11.89
C GLU A 134 -12.01 -2.22 -11.97
N THR A 135 -12.26 -1.73 -13.20
CA THR A 135 -13.03 -0.49 -13.42
C THR A 135 -14.44 -0.61 -12.85
N LEU A 136 -15.13 -1.72 -13.13
CA LEU A 136 -16.48 -1.98 -12.61
C LEU A 136 -16.50 -2.02 -11.08
N LEU A 137 -15.53 -2.69 -10.47
CA LEU A 137 -15.39 -2.78 -9.01
C LEU A 137 -15.11 -1.40 -8.40
N ALA A 138 -14.17 -0.64 -8.94
CA ALA A 138 -13.83 0.69 -8.44
C ALA A 138 -15.05 1.63 -8.46
N PHE A 139 -15.78 1.71 -9.58
CA PHE A 139 -17.01 2.50 -9.66
C PHE A 139 -18.09 2.02 -8.67
N SER A 140 -18.26 0.71 -8.54
CA SER A 140 -19.32 0.11 -7.71
C SER A 140 -19.04 0.22 -6.21
N VAL A 141 -17.78 0.15 -5.81
CA VAL A 141 -17.37 0.17 -4.40
C VAL A 141 -17.07 1.59 -3.94
N MET A 142 -16.45 2.43 -4.76
CA MET A 142 -15.96 3.74 -4.30
C MET A 142 -16.95 4.87 -4.59
N MET A 143 -17.59 4.87 -5.76
CA MET A 143 -18.49 5.96 -6.17
C MET A 143 -19.94 5.71 -5.75
N LEU A 144 -20.58 4.63 -6.21
CA LEU A 144 -22.01 4.39 -5.99
C LEU A 144 -22.45 4.51 -4.51
N PRO A 145 -21.75 3.89 -3.54
CA PRO A 145 -22.15 3.96 -2.15
C PRO A 145 -22.03 5.38 -1.59
N ALA A 146 -21.05 6.17 -2.02
CA ALA A 146 -20.90 7.55 -1.58
C ALA A 146 -22.12 8.40 -1.97
N LEU A 147 -22.64 8.21 -3.19
CA LEU A 147 -23.86 8.89 -3.64
C LEU A 147 -25.06 8.48 -2.78
N TRP A 148 -25.24 7.18 -2.51
CA TRP A 148 -26.33 6.68 -1.67
C TRP A 148 -26.24 7.19 -0.23
N MET A 149 -25.05 7.14 0.37
CA MET A 149 -24.80 7.66 1.71
C MET A 149 -25.08 9.16 1.80
N GLY A 150 -24.73 9.93 0.75
CA GLY A 150 -25.09 11.34 0.63
C GLY A 150 -26.59 11.60 0.69
N VAL A 151 -27.38 10.77 -0.01
CA VAL A 151 -28.86 10.86 0.01
C VAL A 151 -29.41 10.48 1.39
N LEU A 152 -28.97 9.35 1.97
CA LEU A 152 -29.47 8.86 3.25
C LEU A 152 -29.18 9.85 4.39
N ALA A 153 -27.95 10.35 4.47
CA ALA A 153 -27.53 11.30 5.50
C ALA A 153 -28.36 12.60 5.42
N SER A 154 -28.48 13.18 4.23
CA SER A 154 -29.19 14.45 4.05
C SER A 154 -30.69 14.32 4.23
N ALA A 155 -31.29 13.21 3.79
CA ALA A 155 -32.69 12.92 4.08
C ALA A 155 -32.94 12.80 5.59
N ALA A 156 -32.04 12.14 6.32
CA ALA A 156 -32.17 11.98 7.76
C ALA A 156 -32.03 13.30 8.52
N PHE A 157 -31.00 14.10 8.22
CA PHE A 157 -30.83 15.42 8.82
C PHE A 157 -32.01 16.34 8.55
N TYR A 158 -32.53 16.36 7.31
CA TYR A 158 -33.69 17.17 6.99
C TYR A 158 -34.94 16.74 7.77
N GLN A 159 -35.19 15.45 7.93
CA GLN A 159 -36.34 14.97 8.70
C GLN A 159 -36.26 15.35 10.18
N LEU A 160 -35.05 15.47 10.74
CA LEU A 160 -34.83 15.88 12.12
C LEU A 160 -35.03 17.40 12.30
N PHE A 161 -34.34 18.20 11.49
CA PHE A 161 -34.28 19.66 11.65
C PHE A 161 -35.40 20.41 10.92
N ARG A 162 -35.88 19.86 9.80
CA ARG A 162 -36.79 20.52 8.85
C ARG A 162 -36.28 21.85 8.31
N ARG A 163 -34.96 21.96 8.21
CA ARG A 163 -34.22 23.17 7.84
C ARG A 163 -33.06 22.80 6.92
N ILE A 164 -33.03 23.37 5.73
CA ILE A 164 -31.98 23.08 4.73
C ILE A 164 -30.60 23.45 5.29
N ASP A 165 -30.49 24.62 5.90
CA ASP A 165 -29.24 25.18 6.39
C ASP A 165 -28.61 24.31 7.48
N LEU A 166 -29.36 23.96 8.53
CA LEU A 166 -28.85 23.08 9.59
C LEU A 166 -28.50 21.69 9.04
N SER A 167 -29.30 21.17 8.13
CA SER A 167 -29.05 19.84 7.54
C SER A 167 -27.78 19.83 6.69
N PHE A 168 -27.56 20.87 5.90
CA PHE A 168 -26.36 21.01 5.08
C PHE A 168 -25.10 21.22 5.93
N ILE A 169 -25.19 22.01 7.00
CA ILE A 169 -24.08 22.20 7.95
C ILE A 169 -23.73 20.87 8.62
N SER A 170 -24.71 20.10 9.10
CA SER A 170 -24.46 18.79 9.72
C SER A 170 -23.86 17.79 8.74
N PHE A 171 -24.36 17.74 7.50
CA PHE A 171 -23.78 16.92 6.44
C PHE A 171 -22.31 17.30 6.17
N THR A 172 -22.05 18.60 5.99
CA THR A 172 -20.72 19.11 5.67
C THR A 172 -19.74 18.88 6.82
N ALA A 173 -20.15 19.08 8.07
CA ALA A 173 -19.33 18.79 9.24
C ALA A 173 -18.91 17.30 9.29
N LEU A 174 -19.85 16.38 9.00
CA LEU A 174 -19.57 14.95 8.95
C LEU A 174 -18.66 14.56 7.78
N ALA A 175 -18.82 15.19 6.61
CA ALA A 175 -17.93 15.00 5.46
C ALA A 175 -16.51 15.51 5.75
N LEU A 176 -16.37 16.69 6.35
CA LEU A 176 -15.08 17.28 6.72
C LEU A 176 -14.37 16.45 7.81
N PHE A 177 -15.11 15.89 8.77
CA PHE A 177 -14.54 14.98 9.76
C PHE A 177 -13.91 13.74 9.08
N SER A 178 -14.62 13.12 8.13
CA SER A 178 -14.11 12.00 7.32
C SER A 178 -12.83 12.33 6.54
N MET A 179 -12.65 13.59 6.15
CA MET A 179 -11.49 14.07 5.39
C MET A 179 -10.39 14.67 6.27
N SER A 180 -10.59 14.70 7.60
CA SER A 180 -9.67 15.34 8.53
C SER A 180 -8.42 14.48 8.79
N LYS A 181 -7.38 15.11 9.36
CA LYS A 181 -6.19 14.40 9.87
C LYS A 181 -6.53 13.36 10.96
N TRP A 182 -7.67 13.48 11.65
CA TRP A 182 -8.09 12.50 12.66
C TRP A 182 -8.60 11.18 12.07
N CYS A 183 -8.92 11.17 10.78
CA CYS A 183 -9.44 10.00 10.08
C CYS A 183 -8.53 9.55 8.94
N SER A 184 -7.39 10.21 8.71
CA SER A 184 -6.59 10.03 7.49
C SER A 184 -6.10 8.59 7.32
N ASP A 185 -5.72 7.94 8.43
CA ASP A 185 -5.16 6.59 8.54
C ASP A 185 -6.18 5.56 9.08
N LEU A 186 -7.41 5.98 9.38
CA LEU A 186 -8.49 5.12 9.87
C LEU A 186 -9.49 4.83 8.74
N TYR A 187 -9.23 3.79 7.95
CA TYR A 187 -10.04 3.49 6.76
C TYR A 187 -11.55 3.28 7.07
N LEU A 188 -11.88 2.75 8.27
CA LEU A 188 -13.27 2.61 8.74
C LEU A 188 -13.95 3.95 8.98
N MET A 189 -13.22 5.02 9.35
CA MET A 189 -13.81 6.33 9.64
C MET A 189 -14.06 7.16 8.38
N ARG A 190 -13.46 6.78 7.26
CA ARG A 190 -13.47 7.56 6.01
C ARG A 190 -14.71 7.30 5.14
N TRP A 191 -15.90 7.64 5.62
CA TRP A 191 -17.18 7.30 4.97
C TRP A 191 -17.37 7.89 3.56
N ILE A 192 -16.82 9.08 3.26
CA ILE A 192 -17.04 9.74 1.96
C ILE A 192 -15.87 9.53 0.98
N ASN A 193 -14.66 9.33 1.51
CA ASN A 193 -13.41 9.25 0.76
C ASN A 193 -12.59 8.02 1.19
N PRO A 194 -12.88 6.81 0.69
CA PRO A 194 -12.23 5.58 1.17
C PRO A 194 -10.69 5.67 1.08
N LEU A 195 -9.99 4.98 1.98
CA LEU A 195 -8.52 4.98 2.01
C LEU A 195 -8.00 4.12 0.86
N VAL A 196 -7.38 4.78 -0.12
CA VAL A 196 -6.67 4.16 -1.23
C VAL A 196 -5.34 4.90 -1.32
N THR A 197 -4.24 4.21 -1.01
CA THR A 197 -2.89 4.79 -1.04
C THR A 197 -2.34 4.75 -2.47
N VAL A 198 -2.48 3.61 -3.13
CA VAL A 198 -2.05 3.38 -4.51
C VAL A 198 -2.78 2.17 -5.07
N PHE A 199 -3.05 2.19 -6.37
CA PHE A 199 -3.45 1.02 -7.14
C PHE A 199 -2.30 0.47 -7.96
N SER A 200 -2.13 -0.84 -7.93
CA SER A 200 -1.24 -1.57 -8.81
C SER A 200 -1.77 -1.62 -10.26
N ASN A 201 -0.87 -1.39 -11.21
CA ASN A 201 -1.00 -1.58 -12.65
C ASN A 201 -0.79 -3.03 -13.05
N ASP A 202 0.05 -3.80 -12.33
CA ASP A 202 0.53 -5.11 -12.75
C ASP A 202 -0.15 -6.28 -12.05
N PHE A 203 -0.54 -6.06 -10.79
CA PHE A 203 -1.17 -7.03 -9.90
C PHE A 203 -2.54 -6.52 -9.43
N ASN A 204 -3.37 -7.37 -8.83
CA ASN A 204 -4.74 -6.99 -8.48
C ASN A 204 -4.84 -6.10 -7.22
N ASN A 205 -5.76 -5.14 -7.23
CA ASN A 205 -6.05 -4.21 -6.14
C ASN A 205 -7.01 -4.76 -5.06
N THR A 206 -7.10 -6.08 -4.90
CA THR A 206 -8.14 -6.75 -4.10
C THR A 206 -8.15 -6.27 -2.65
N LEU A 207 -6.98 -6.04 -2.05
CA LEU A 207 -6.86 -5.52 -0.68
C LEU A 207 -7.63 -4.19 -0.51
N PHE A 208 -7.42 -3.25 -1.43
CA PHE A 208 -8.07 -1.94 -1.37
C PHE A 208 -9.58 -2.04 -1.62
N TYR A 209 -10.03 -2.91 -2.51
CA TYR A 209 -11.46 -3.14 -2.68
C TYR A 209 -12.10 -3.77 -1.45
N ARG A 210 -11.42 -4.71 -0.77
CA ARG A 210 -11.89 -5.32 0.47
C ARG A 210 -12.05 -4.28 1.58
N LEU A 211 -11.02 -3.46 1.81
CA LEU A 211 -11.05 -2.37 2.78
C LEU A 211 -12.15 -1.35 2.45
N ALA A 212 -12.21 -0.90 1.20
CA ALA A 212 -13.22 0.06 0.76
C ALA A 212 -14.63 -0.51 0.91
N ALA A 213 -14.89 -1.74 0.45
CA ALA A 213 -16.19 -2.40 0.53
C ALA A 213 -16.65 -2.61 1.97
N TYR A 214 -15.74 -3.00 2.87
CA TYR A 214 -16.04 -3.16 4.29
C TYR A 214 -16.42 -1.83 4.95
N SER A 215 -15.64 -0.78 4.67
CA SER A 215 -15.96 0.59 5.09
C SER A 215 -17.30 1.07 4.52
N ARG A 216 -17.58 0.80 3.23
CA ARG A 216 -18.88 1.15 2.61
C ARG A 216 -20.04 0.43 3.27
N LEU A 217 -19.91 -0.87 3.52
CA LEU A 217 -20.96 -1.67 4.16
C LEU A 217 -21.26 -1.13 5.56
N LEU A 218 -20.23 -0.84 6.35
CA LEU A 218 -20.36 -0.22 7.67
C LEU A 218 -21.19 1.07 7.60
N TRP A 219 -20.79 2.01 6.74
CA TRP A 219 -21.46 3.32 6.67
C TRP A 219 -22.83 3.27 6.01
N LEU A 220 -23.07 2.35 5.07
CA LEU A 220 -24.40 2.09 4.56
C LEU A 220 -25.33 1.59 5.66
N LEU A 221 -24.86 0.72 6.56
CA LEU A 221 -25.65 0.30 7.74
C LEU A 221 -25.90 1.47 8.70
N ILE A 222 -24.88 2.28 9.01
CA ILE A 222 -25.01 3.46 9.89
C ILE A 222 -26.02 4.46 9.31
N PHE A 223 -25.88 4.86 8.04
CA PHE A 223 -26.77 5.83 7.43
C PHE A 223 -28.16 5.27 7.17
N SER A 224 -28.30 3.97 6.89
CA SER A 224 -29.61 3.32 6.82
C SER A 224 -30.29 3.28 8.18
N ALA A 225 -29.56 2.95 9.25
CA ALA A 225 -30.08 2.99 10.62
C ALA A 225 -30.52 4.42 10.99
N PHE A 226 -29.68 5.41 10.68
CA PHE A 226 -29.96 6.83 10.93
C PHE A 226 -31.19 7.32 10.16
N TYR A 227 -31.33 6.93 8.89
CA TYR A 227 -32.50 7.25 8.08
C TYR A 227 -33.77 6.55 8.57
N VAL A 228 -33.71 5.27 8.91
CA VAL A 228 -34.89 4.55 9.45
C VAL A 228 -35.30 5.14 10.79
N PHE A 229 -34.35 5.55 11.63
CA PHE A 229 -34.63 6.29 12.86
C PHE A 229 -35.28 7.65 12.57
N SER A 230 -34.76 8.41 11.59
CA SER A 230 -35.32 9.73 11.24
C SER A 230 -36.75 9.64 10.72
N LEU A 231 -37.15 8.52 10.12
CA LEU A 231 -38.54 8.28 9.69
C LEU A 231 -39.54 8.33 10.85
N ILE A 232 -39.11 7.94 12.06
CA ILE A 232 -39.94 8.05 13.28
C ILE A 232 -40.20 9.52 13.60
N CYS A 233 -39.25 10.40 13.27
CA CYS A 233 -39.32 11.84 13.50
C CYS A 233 -40.06 12.61 12.40
N VAL A 234 -40.46 11.97 11.28
CA VAL A 234 -41.19 12.66 10.19
C VAL A 234 -42.43 13.37 10.74
N ARG A 235 -42.52 14.68 10.49
CA ARG A 235 -43.60 15.53 11.01
C ARG A 235 -44.93 15.18 10.36
N SER A 236 -45.94 14.94 11.18
CA SER A 236 -47.34 14.90 10.74
C SER A 236 -47.97 16.27 10.93
N HIS A 237 -48.90 16.66 10.05
CA HIS A 237 -49.58 17.95 10.14
C HIS A 237 -50.13 18.25 11.55
N GLY A 238 -49.84 19.45 12.06
CA GLY A 238 -50.26 19.89 13.39
C GLY A 238 -49.47 19.32 14.58
N LEU A 239 -48.48 18.43 14.34
CA LEU A 239 -47.68 17.81 15.39
C LEU A 239 -46.20 18.20 15.28
N GLY A 240 -45.61 18.63 16.41
CA GLY A 240 -44.16 18.84 16.53
C GLY A 240 -43.36 17.53 16.49
N ILE A 241 -42.04 17.62 16.69
CA ILE A 241 -41.14 16.44 16.70
C ILE A 241 -41.59 15.38 17.70
N ILE A 242 -41.89 15.81 18.93
CA ILE A 242 -42.28 14.94 20.04
C ILE A 242 -43.61 14.25 19.75
N GLY A 243 -44.58 14.98 19.21
CA GLY A 243 -45.89 14.44 18.87
C GLY A 243 -45.81 13.39 17.78
N SER A 244 -45.08 13.70 16.70
CA SER A 244 -44.88 12.78 15.57
C SER A 244 -44.08 11.53 15.99
N PHE A 245 -43.05 11.71 16.81
CA PHE A 245 -42.25 10.62 17.36
C PHE A 245 -43.11 9.63 18.15
N LYS A 246 -43.97 10.10 19.05
CA LYS A 246 -44.87 9.24 19.85
C LYS A 246 -45.83 8.41 18.99
N ILE A 247 -46.31 8.96 17.88
CA ILE A 247 -47.21 8.24 16.97
C ILE A 247 -46.45 7.17 16.21
N HIS A 248 -45.31 7.52 15.62
CA HIS A 248 -44.54 6.61 14.80
C HIS A 248 -43.78 5.55 15.61
N LEU A 249 -43.45 5.82 16.87
CA LEU A 249 -42.83 4.81 17.75
C LEU A 249 -43.73 3.58 17.95
N ARG A 250 -45.05 3.73 17.85
CA ARG A 250 -46.00 2.61 17.90
C ARG A 250 -45.85 1.66 16.71
N LYS A 251 -45.23 2.10 15.61
CA LYS A 251 -44.87 1.26 14.47
C LYS A 251 -43.57 0.53 14.78
N ILE A 252 -43.64 -0.45 15.68
CA ILE A 252 -42.50 -1.15 16.30
C ILE A 252 -41.47 -1.69 15.28
N TYR A 253 -41.89 -2.01 14.07
CA TYR A 253 -40.98 -2.46 13.01
C TYR A 253 -39.91 -1.41 12.62
N LEU A 254 -40.19 -0.10 12.74
CA LEU A 254 -39.21 0.97 12.45
C LEU A 254 -38.07 1.01 13.48
N PRO A 255 -38.32 1.16 14.80
CA PRO A 255 -37.25 1.15 15.79
C PRO A 255 -36.51 -0.19 15.83
N LEU A 256 -37.21 -1.33 15.65
CA LEU A 256 -36.53 -2.63 15.57
C LEU A 256 -35.58 -2.71 14.38
N LEU A 257 -35.99 -2.24 13.19
CA LEU A 257 -35.13 -2.23 12.01
C LEU A 257 -33.94 -1.27 12.19
N ALA A 258 -34.15 -0.08 12.75
CA ALA A 258 -33.07 0.86 13.04
C ALA A 258 -32.05 0.25 14.03
N CYS A 259 -32.52 -0.40 15.10
CA CYS A 259 -31.66 -1.09 16.05
C CYS A 259 -30.92 -2.27 15.41
N LEU A 260 -31.56 -3.06 14.56
CA LEU A 260 -30.92 -4.19 13.87
C LEU A 260 -29.79 -3.72 12.95
N LEU A 261 -30.01 -2.65 12.17
CA LEU A 261 -28.98 -2.05 11.32
C LEU A 261 -27.84 -1.45 12.15
N ALA A 262 -28.15 -0.78 13.27
CA ALA A 262 -27.14 -0.25 14.18
C ALA A 262 -26.32 -1.38 14.85
N MET A 263 -26.96 -2.44 15.31
CA MET A 263 -26.25 -3.62 15.84
C MET A 263 -25.35 -4.27 14.79
N GLY A 264 -25.81 -4.35 13.54
CA GLY A 264 -24.99 -4.80 12.41
C GLY A 264 -23.74 -3.93 12.21
N SER A 265 -23.88 -2.60 12.30
CA SER A 265 -22.73 -1.68 12.21
C SER A 265 -21.73 -1.86 13.35
N VAL A 266 -22.23 -2.05 14.59
CA VAL A 266 -21.37 -2.33 15.76
C VAL A 266 -20.64 -3.66 15.58
N TRP A 267 -21.33 -4.69 15.08
CA TRP A 267 -20.73 -6.00 14.82
C TRP A 267 -19.60 -5.92 13.79
N LEU A 268 -19.74 -5.12 12.73
CA LEU A 268 -18.65 -4.89 11.76
C LEU A 268 -17.44 -4.18 12.39
N VAL A 269 -17.64 -3.20 13.27
CA VAL A 269 -16.50 -2.55 13.95
C VAL A 269 -15.79 -3.53 14.89
N VAL A 270 -16.53 -4.36 15.61
CA VAL A 270 -15.95 -5.34 16.55
C VAL A 270 -15.20 -6.44 15.79
N SER A 271 -15.76 -6.90 14.68
CA SER A 271 -15.27 -8.03 13.86
C SER A 271 -14.30 -7.59 12.75
N GLU A 272 -13.71 -6.40 12.87
CA GLU A 272 -12.76 -5.83 11.92
C GLU A 272 -11.71 -6.85 11.48
N PRO A 273 -11.68 -7.27 10.20
CA PRO A 273 -10.88 -8.41 9.77
C PRO A 273 -9.50 -8.05 9.22
N TYR A 274 -9.23 -6.80 8.85
CA TYR A 274 -8.03 -6.45 8.07
C TYR A 274 -6.91 -5.81 8.90
N ILE A 275 -7.26 -5.00 9.90
CA ILE A 275 -6.28 -4.35 10.77
C ILE A 275 -6.33 -4.98 12.17
N ASP A 276 -5.17 -5.16 12.80
CA ASP A 276 -5.11 -5.58 14.18
C ASP A 276 -5.48 -4.47 15.17
N LYS A 277 -5.46 -4.82 16.47
CA LYS A 277 -5.84 -3.91 17.56
C LYS A 277 -4.65 -3.60 18.47
N ALA A 278 -3.42 -3.84 18.01
CA ALA A 278 -2.22 -3.54 18.79
C ALA A 278 -2.11 -2.03 19.04
N ALA A 279 -1.51 -1.63 20.16
CA ALA A 279 -1.32 -0.22 20.48
C ALA A 279 -0.34 0.42 19.50
N LEU A 280 -0.54 1.71 19.22
CA LEU A 280 0.50 2.49 18.57
C LEU A 280 1.55 2.83 19.63
N VAL A 281 2.63 2.06 19.67
CA VAL A 281 3.80 2.40 20.47
C VAL A 281 4.69 3.31 19.63
N GLN A 282 4.88 4.55 20.08
CA GLN A 282 5.99 5.38 19.61
C GLN A 282 7.16 5.14 20.57
N LYS A 283 8.26 4.56 20.08
CA LYS A 283 9.54 4.61 20.80
C LYS A 283 10.23 5.94 20.47
N ASP A 284 10.99 6.48 21.42
CA ASP A 284 11.69 7.78 21.27
C ASP A 284 12.80 7.74 20.20
N ASP A 285 13.15 6.56 19.66
CA ASP A 285 14.22 6.33 18.68
C ASP A 285 13.77 6.49 17.21
N GLY A 286 12.75 7.30 16.95
CA GLY A 286 12.21 7.54 15.61
C GLY A 286 10.98 6.70 15.27
N PRO A 287 10.39 6.88 14.07
CA PRO A 287 9.18 6.16 13.68
C PRO A 287 9.45 4.66 13.75
N VAL A 288 8.74 3.98 14.66
CA VAL A 288 8.79 2.52 14.80
C VAL A 288 8.67 1.90 13.41
N SER A 289 9.70 1.15 13.03
CA SER A 289 9.80 0.32 11.82
C SER A 289 8.71 -0.78 11.75
N GLY A 290 7.63 -0.66 12.52
CA GLY A 290 6.44 -1.52 12.49
C GLY A 290 5.58 -1.32 11.23
N GLY A 291 6.02 -0.47 10.29
CA GLY A 291 5.53 -0.38 8.91
C GLY A 291 6.48 -0.97 7.86
N MET A 292 7.74 -1.26 8.22
CA MET A 292 8.68 -2.02 7.39
C MET A 292 8.72 -3.45 7.93
N VAL A 293 7.72 -4.25 7.54
CA VAL A 293 7.57 -5.66 7.93
C VAL A 293 8.68 -6.53 7.26
N TYR A 294 9.94 -6.26 7.59
CA TYR A 294 11.09 -7.08 7.17
C TYR A 294 11.90 -7.65 8.31
N SER A 295 11.74 -7.16 9.52
CA SER A 295 12.35 -7.76 10.69
C SER A 295 11.40 -7.62 11.85
N VAL A 296 10.67 -8.70 12.13
CA VAL A 296 10.57 -9.05 13.54
C VAL A 296 12.01 -9.32 13.97
N SER A 297 12.63 -8.36 14.65
CA SER A 297 13.76 -8.64 15.52
C SER A 297 13.21 -9.50 16.65
N VAL A 298 13.01 -10.79 16.38
CA VAL A 298 13.17 -11.77 17.42
C VAL A 298 14.67 -11.73 17.64
N ASP A 299 15.11 -11.29 18.81
CA ASP A 299 16.50 -11.45 19.22
C ASP A 299 16.88 -12.90 18.86
N ASP A 300 17.99 -13.09 18.14
CA ASP A 300 18.45 -14.44 17.77
C ASP A 300 18.87 -15.24 19.04
N GLU A 301 18.86 -14.60 20.23
CA GLU A 301 18.90 -15.25 21.52
C GLU A 301 17.54 -15.89 21.86
N THR A 302 17.49 -17.22 21.86
CA THR A 302 16.31 -17.95 22.34
C THR A 302 16.14 -17.83 23.86
N ASP A 303 14.91 -17.58 24.30
CA ASP A 303 14.51 -17.70 25.71
C ASP A 303 14.53 -19.17 26.21
N TYR A 304 14.76 -20.14 25.32
CA TYR A 304 14.59 -21.57 25.58
C TYR A 304 15.82 -22.38 25.12
N PRO A 305 17.01 -22.18 25.73
CA PRO A 305 18.27 -22.79 25.28
C PRO A 305 18.28 -24.33 25.36
N ASP A 306 17.39 -24.90 26.17
CA ASP A 306 17.27 -26.34 26.43
C ASP A 306 16.40 -27.10 25.42
N ILE A 307 15.84 -26.41 24.42
CA ILE A 307 15.08 -27.02 23.32
C ILE A 307 15.75 -26.67 22.00
N ASP A 308 16.10 -27.70 21.25
CA ASP A 308 16.55 -27.52 19.87
C ASP A 308 15.40 -27.80 18.91
N LEU A 309 15.28 -26.94 17.90
CA LEU A 309 14.43 -27.13 16.73
C LEU A 309 15.24 -27.88 15.67
N LEU A 310 14.86 -29.12 15.41
CA LEU A 310 15.60 -30.03 14.52
C LEU A 310 15.20 -29.83 13.07
N ASN A 311 13.89 -29.78 12.80
CA ASN A 311 13.31 -29.56 11.48
C ASN A 311 11.92 -28.95 11.64
N GLN A 312 11.43 -28.31 10.58
CA GLN A 312 10.02 -27.92 10.51
C GLN A 312 9.46 -28.09 9.09
N TYR A 313 8.16 -28.31 9.03
CA TYR A 313 7.42 -28.50 7.78
C TYR A 313 6.10 -27.74 7.85
N VAL A 314 5.67 -27.12 6.75
CA VAL A 314 4.35 -26.50 6.67
C VAL A 314 3.63 -26.88 5.39
N ARG A 315 2.32 -27.14 5.48
CA ARG A 315 1.43 -27.23 4.32
C ARG A 315 0.38 -26.14 4.37
N LEU A 316 0.26 -25.41 3.26
CA LEU A 316 -0.59 -24.25 3.10
C LEU A 316 -1.62 -24.41 1.98
N SER A 317 -2.84 -23.95 2.26
CA SER A 317 -3.88 -23.71 1.28
C SER A 317 -4.35 -22.27 1.37
N VAL A 318 -4.21 -21.52 0.28
CA VAL A 318 -4.56 -20.09 0.24
C VAL A 318 -5.87 -19.87 -0.51
N ASN A 319 -6.84 -19.26 0.15
CA ASN A 319 -8.04 -18.73 -0.51
C ASN A 319 -7.81 -17.27 -0.89
N ALA A 320 -7.29 -17.09 -2.09
CA ALA A 320 -6.95 -15.80 -2.64
C ALA A 320 -8.11 -14.81 -2.74
N GLN A 321 -9.35 -15.28 -2.93
CA GLN A 321 -10.54 -14.40 -3.00
C GLN A 321 -10.91 -13.81 -1.64
N LYS A 322 -10.69 -14.57 -0.57
CA LYS A 322 -11.00 -14.15 0.81
C LYS A 322 -9.81 -13.56 1.55
N GLY A 323 -8.58 -13.72 1.04
CA GLY A 323 -7.36 -13.36 1.77
C GLY A 323 -7.12 -14.28 2.97
N TYR A 324 -7.55 -15.53 2.85
CA TYR A 324 -7.61 -16.46 3.98
C TYR A 324 -6.61 -17.60 3.78
N VAL A 325 -5.97 -18.04 4.85
CA VAL A 325 -4.98 -19.12 4.86
C VAL A 325 -5.47 -20.24 5.78
N ASP A 326 -5.31 -21.47 5.30
CA ASP A 326 -5.45 -22.69 6.08
C ASP A 326 -4.09 -23.39 6.07
N GLY A 327 -3.52 -23.61 7.25
CA GLY A 327 -2.17 -24.11 7.42
C GLY A 327 -2.08 -25.23 8.45
N ASN A 328 -1.16 -26.16 8.18
CA ASN A 328 -0.75 -27.17 9.13
C ASN A 328 0.78 -27.18 9.21
N ALA A 329 1.33 -26.86 10.38
CA ALA A 329 2.76 -26.80 10.62
C ALA A 329 3.19 -27.92 11.57
N SER A 330 4.31 -28.56 11.27
CA SER A 330 4.91 -29.64 12.04
C SER A 330 6.34 -29.25 12.45
N TYR A 331 6.71 -29.49 13.69
CA TYR A 331 8.02 -29.17 14.25
C TYR A 331 8.60 -30.39 14.94
N GLN A 332 9.85 -30.72 14.64
CA GLN A 332 10.61 -31.75 15.33
C GLN A 332 11.51 -31.09 16.35
N LEU A 333 11.30 -31.39 17.63
CA LEU A 333 12.01 -30.76 18.74
C LEU A 333 12.81 -31.79 19.54
N HIS A 334 13.94 -31.36 20.08
CA HIS A 334 14.74 -32.11 21.04
C HIS A 334 14.75 -31.40 22.39
N ASN A 335 14.12 -32.01 23.38
CA ASN A 335 14.02 -31.52 24.74
C ASN A 335 15.17 -32.10 25.59
N LYS A 336 16.19 -31.28 25.88
CA LYS A 336 17.39 -31.72 26.62
C LYS A 336 17.12 -32.00 28.10
N THR A 337 16.16 -31.31 28.70
CA THR A 337 15.87 -31.44 30.14
C THR A 337 15.03 -32.67 30.44
N ARG A 338 14.25 -33.16 29.46
CA ARG A 338 13.25 -34.22 29.64
C ARG A 338 12.25 -33.88 30.74
N GLU A 339 11.99 -32.59 30.92
CA GLU A 339 10.97 -32.04 31.80
C GLU A 339 9.91 -31.30 30.97
N SER A 340 8.69 -31.19 31.49
CA SER A 340 7.65 -30.40 30.85
C SER A 340 7.96 -28.92 31.03
N GLN A 341 7.88 -28.16 29.94
CA GLN A 341 8.30 -26.75 29.90
C GLN A 341 7.36 -25.91 29.03
N TRP A 342 7.19 -24.65 29.41
CA TRP A 342 6.38 -23.69 28.69
C TRP A 342 7.22 -22.99 27.63
N VAL A 343 6.72 -22.96 26.40
CA VAL A 343 7.34 -22.29 25.26
C VAL A 343 6.37 -21.31 24.64
N THR A 344 6.88 -20.19 24.13
CA THR A 344 6.09 -19.20 23.40
C THR A 344 6.16 -19.46 21.90
N MET A 345 4.99 -19.59 21.28
CA MET A 345 4.79 -19.66 19.85
C MET A 345 4.18 -18.36 19.36
N LEU A 346 4.78 -17.73 18.36
CA LEU A 346 4.32 -16.47 17.81
C LEU A 346 3.41 -16.73 16.60
N LEU A 347 2.22 -16.16 16.60
CA LEU A 347 1.33 -16.12 15.44
C LEU A 347 1.21 -14.70 14.91
N LEU A 348 0.90 -14.58 13.62
CA LEU A 348 0.45 -13.31 13.09
C LEU A 348 -0.99 -13.01 13.57
N PRO A 349 -1.30 -11.78 14.01
CA PRO A 349 -2.67 -11.41 14.32
C PRO A 349 -3.63 -11.73 13.18
N GLY A 350 -4.79 -12.29 13.54
CA GLY A 350 -5.82 -12.73 12.59
C GLY A 350 -5.82 -14.23 12.30
N TYR A 351 -4.78 -14.95 12.72
CA TYR A 351 -4.80 -16.41 12.81
C TYR A 351 -5.41 -16.91 14.11
N THR A 352 -6.06 -18.05 14.01
CA THR A 352 -6.62 -18.81 15.12
C THR A 352 -6.10 -20.23 15.07
N ILE A 353 -5.66 -20.75 16.21
CA ILE A 353 -5.25 -22.15 16.35
C ILE A 353 -6.50 -23.02 16.39
N ASN A 354 -6.54 -24.03 15.52
CA ASN A 354 -7.59 -25.05 15.51
C ASN A 354 -7.25 -26.17 16.50
N THR A 355 -6.02 -26.69 16.42
CA THR A 355 -5.52 -27.79 17.26
C THR A 355 -4.01 -27.71 17.39
N ILE A 356 -3.49 -28.05 18.57
CA ILE A 356 -2.06 -28.30 18.80
C ILE A 356 -1.92 -29.71 19.37
N THR A 357 -1.04 -30.52 18.78
CA THR A 357 -0.72 -31.84 19.31
C THR A 357 0.79 -32.00 19.48
N ALA A 358 1.20 -32.71 20.53
CA ALA A 358 2.57 -33.17 20.72
C ALA A 358 2.55 -34.70 20.77
N ASN A 359 3.34 -35.35 19.90
CA ASN A 359 3.38 -36.80 19.75
C ASN A 359 1.96 -37.42 19.57
N GLY A 360 1.11 -36.75 18.79
CA GLY A 360 -0.27 -37.15 18.50
C GLY A 360 -1.29 -36.92 19.63
N LYS A 361 -0.89 -36.31 20.76
CA LYS A 361 -1.79 -35.96 21.87
C LYS A 361 -2.04 -34.46 21.91
N VAL A 362 -3.30 -34.07 22.04
CA VAL A 362 -3.67 -32.64 22.20
C VAL A 362 -3.02 -32.09 23.47
N ILE A 363 -2.36 -30.93 23.34
CA ILE A 363 -1.74 -30.23 24.47
C ILE A 363 -2.52 -28.97 24.83
N GLU A 364 -2.41 -28.56 26.09
CA GLU A 364 -2.98 -27.29 26.55
C GLU A 364 -2.13 -26.11 26.09
N TYR A 365 -2.80 -25.00 25.81
CA TYR A 365 -2.16 -23.72 25.52
C TYR A 365 -2.90 -22.58 26.23
N VAL A 366 -2.17 -21.52 26.50
CA VAL A 366 -2.69 -20.27 27.04
C VAL A 366 -2.57 -19.21 25.95
N ASP A 367 -3.68 -18.54 25.67
CA ASP A 367 -3.76 -17.39 24.77
C ASP A 367 -3.83 -16.09 25.60
N PRO A 368 -2.72 -15.37 25.78
CA PRO A 368 -2.69 -14.09 26.48
C PRO A 368 -3.30 -12.94 25.66
N GLY A 369 -3.58 -13.15 24.37
CA GLY A 369 -3.98 -12.13 23.40
C GLY A 369 -2.81 -11.51 22.63
N ILE A 370 -3.13 -10.48 21.86
CA ILE A 370 -2.16 -9.77 20.99
C ILE A 370 -1.18 -8.96 21.85
N ASP A 371 0.11 -9.15 21.60
CA ASP A 371 1.18 -8.28 22.06
C ASP A 371 1.00 -6.89 21.46
N GLN A 372 0.84 -5.90 22.35
CA GLN A 372 0.51 -4.53 21.98
C GLN A 372 1.70 -3.75 21.43
N GLU A 373 2.94 -4.18 21.69
CA GLU A 373 4.16 -3.50 21.27
C GLU A 373 4.62 -3.96 19.89
N TYR A 374 4.61 -5.27 19.65
CA TYR A 374 5.18 -5.86 18.44
C TYR A 374 4.16 -6.28 17.39
N SER A 375 2.86 -6.11 17.65
CA SER A 375 1.78 -6.55 16.75
C SER A 375 1.88 -8.04 16.42
N GLN A 376 2.12 -8.85 17.45
CA GLN A 376 2.23 -10.31 17.36
C GLN A 376 1.17 -10.98 18.25
N HIS A 377 0.86 -12.24 18.00
CA HIS A 377 -0.06 -13.01 18.82
C HIS A 377 0.68 -14.18 19.48
N PRO A 378 1.34 -13.94 20.64
CA PRO A 378 2.05 -14.99 21.36
C PRO A 378 1.06 -15.98 21.97
N ILE A 379 1.34 -17.27 21.84
CA ILE A 379 0.60 -18.38 22.43
C ILE A 379 1.59 -19.18 23.27
N LYS A 380 1.28 -19.37 24.56
CA LYS A 380 2.11 -20.20 25.43
C LYS A 380 1.64 -21.63 25.35
N ILE A 381 2.51 -22.53 24.91
CA ILE A 381 2.24 -23.96 24.81
C ILE A 381 3.02 -24.72 25.87
N GLN A 382 2.43 -25.77 26.43
CA GLN A 382 3.13 -26.63 27.37
C GLN A 382 3.65 -27.87 26.65
N LEU A 383 4.97 -27.93 26.43
CA LEU A 383 5.62 -29.10 25.85
C LEU A 383 5.69 -30.24 26.87
N PRO A 384 5.51 -31.50 26.42
CA PRO A 384 5.65 -32.67 27.29
C PRO A 384 7.11 -32.93 27.68
N ALA A 385 7.30 -33.81 28.66
CA ALA A 385 8.61 -34.22 29.16
C ALA A 385 9.35 -35.24 28.26
N ASP A 386 8.77 -35.60 27.11
CA ASP A 386 9.41 -36.48 26.12
C ASP A 386 10.69 -35.84 25.58
N GLU A 387 11.73 -36.65 25.35
CA GLU A 387 13.02 -36.20 24.79
C GLU A 387 12.88 -35.74 23.32
N TRP A 388 12.07 -36.46 22.53
CA TRP A 388 11.78 -36.14 21.15
C TRP A 388 10.30 -35.81 21.01
N ILE A 389 10.02 -34.64 20.44
CA ILE A 389 8.65 -34.12 20.34
C ILE A 389 8.35 -33.80 18.89
N GLU A 390 7.31 -34.43 18.34
CA GLU A 390 6.67 -34.03 17.10
C GLU A 390 5.47 -33.15 17.45
N LEU A 391 5.62 -31.85 17.24
CA LEU A 391 4.59 -30.84 17.49
C LEU A 391 3.85 -30.57 16.18
N GLU A 392 2.53 -30.69 16.17
CA GLU A 392 1.69 -30.31 15.02
C GLU A 392 0.71 -29.21 15.41
N VAL A 393 0.60 -28.20 14.54
CA VAL A 393 -0.23 -27.01 14.74
C VAL A 393 -1.08 -26.79 13.50
N SER A 394 -2.39 -26.99 13.63
CA SER A 394 -3.35 -26.56 12.62
C SER A 394 -3.87 -25.17 12.98
N TYR A 395 -3.85 -24.25 12.01
CA TYR A 395 -4.27 -22.87 12.20
C TYR A 395 -4.94 -22.35 10.93
N THR A 396 -5.86 -21.42 11.11
CA THR A 396 -6.59 -20.79 10.00
C THR A 396 -6.82 -19.32 10.29
N GLY A 397 -6.98 -18.50 9.25
CA GLY A 397 -7.40 -17.11 9.44
C GLY A 397 -7.04 -16.17 8.30
N HIS A 398 -7.29 -14.88 8.53
CA HIS A 398 -6.92 -13.80 7.63
C HIS A 398 -5.74 -13.04 8.24
N PRO A 399 -4.56 -13.03 7.61
CA PRO A 399 -3.42 -12.20 8.03
C PRO A 399 -3.81 -10.75 8.20
N LYS A 400 -3.66 -10.19 9.40
CA LYS A 400 -3.95 -8.77 9.62
C LYS A 400 -2.73 -7.91 9.33
N ILE A 401 -3.00 -6.72 8.84
CA ILE A 401 -2.03 -5.63 8.74
C ILE A 401 -1.85 -5.05 10.14
N ALA A 402 -0.60 -4.81 10.53
CA ALA A 402 -0.27 -4.19 11.80
C ALA A 402 -0.93 -2.81 11.92
N ASN A 403 -1.51 -2.48 13.08
CA ASN A 403 -2.09 -1.15 13.30
C ASN A 403 -1.07 -0.02 13.07
N ALA A 404 0.23 -0.27 13.29
CA ALA A 404 1.31 0.66 12.97
C ALA A 404 1.46 0.93 11.45
N ALA A 405 1.13 -0.04 10.60
CA ALA A 405 1.21 0.06 9.14
C ALA A 405 -0.11 0.55 8.49
N ARG A 406 -1.13 0.95 9.28
CA ARG A 406 -2.46 1.29 8.75
C ARG A 406 -2.51 2.48 7.80
N SER A 407 -1.52 3.38 7.87
CA SER A 407 -1.43 4.57 7.02
C SER A 407 -0.96 4.22 5.61
N THR A 408 0.00 3.29 5.49
CA THR A 408 0.56 2.83 4.21
C THR A 408 -0.19 1.62 3.66
N LEU A 409 -0.81 0.84 4.55
CA LEU A 409 -1.42 -0.46 4.27
C LEU A 409 -0.42 -1.48 3.69
N MET A 410 0.87 -1.28 3.99
CA MET A 410 1.94 -2.22 3.63
C MET A 410 1.88 -3.46 4.53
N GLY A 411 2.13 -4.63 3.96
CA GLY A 411 2.12 -5.89 4.69
C GLY A 411 1.99 -7.10 3.76
N ASN A 412 1.51 -8.21 4.32
CA ASN A 412 1.24 -9.41 3.52
C ASN A 412 0.10 -9.15 2.54
N GLU A 413 0.30 -9.59 1.30
CA GLU A 413 -0.71 -9.47 0.25
C GLU A 413 -1.17 -10.84 -0.17
N ILE A 414 -2.49 -11.05 -0.18
CA ILE A 414 -3.10 -12.29 -0.66
C ILE A 414 -4.24 -11.90 -1.61
N SER A 415 -3.92 -11.96 -2.89
CA SER A 415 -4.84 -11.70 -4.01
C SER A 415 -4.82 -12.88 -5.00
N ALA A 416 -5.74 -12.85 -5.96
CA ALA A 416 -5.93 -13.94 -6.93
C ALA A 416 -4.72 -14.15 -7.86
N ASP A 417 -3.95 -13.11 -8.10
CA ASP A 417 -2.84 -13.07 -9.05
C ASP A 417 -1.51 -12.64 -8.43
N TYR A 418 -1.49 -12.38 -7.11
CA TYR A 418 -0.29 -11.98 -6.40
C TYR A 418 -0.34 -12.35 -4.91
N LEU A 419 0.75 -12.94 -4.42
CA LEU A 419 0.95 -13.26 -3.02
C LEU A 419 2.31 -12.74 -2.58
N PHE A 420 2.33 -12.03 -1.46
CA PHE A 420 3.55 -11.64 -0.75
C PHE A 420 3.43 -12.12 0.70
N MET A 421 4.21 -13.14 1.06
CA MET A 421 4.08 -13.86 2.32
C MET A 421 5.45 -13.95 3.01
N ASN A 422 5.49 -13.59 4.29
CA ASN A 422 6.70 -13.59 5.12
C ASN A 422 6.46 -14.23 6.51
N SER A 423 7.42 -15.02 7.00
CA SER A 423 7.50 -15.71 8.29
C SER A 423 6.16 -16.01 8.97
N LEU A 424 5.69 -15.13 9.88
CA LEU A 424 4.48 -15.35 10.68
C LEU A 424 3.19 -15.47 9.86
N SER A 425 3.17 -14.98 8.61
CA SER A 425 2.05 -15.21 7.69
C SER A 425 2.06 -16.62 7.10
N ILE A 426 3.20 -17.32 7.11
CA ILE A 426 3.40 -18.64 6.52
C ILE A 426 3.28 -19.74 7.57
N LEU A 427 3.76 -19.54 8.79
CA LEU A 427 3.56 -20.50 9.89
C LEU A 427 3.68 -19.83 11.27
N PRO A 428 3.12 -20.44 12.33
CA PRO A 428 3.45 -20.08 13.70
C PRO A 428 4.95 -20.26 13.94
N GLN A 429 5.61 -19.31 14.58
CA GLN A 429 7.05 -19.36 14.78
C GLN A 429 7.40 -19.75 16.21
N LEU A 430 8.38 -20.63 16.38
CA LEU A 430 8.99 -20.96 17.66
C LEU A 430 10.38 -20.35 17.71
N SER A 431 10.64 -19.48 18.68
CA SER A 431 11.95 -18.84 18.88
C SER A 431 12.88 -19.78 19.65
N LEU A 432 13.37 -20.83 18.97
CA LEU A 432 14.20 -21.90 19.53
C LEU A 432 15.56 -21.97 18.82
N ASN A 433 16.53 -22.66 19.42
CA ASN A 433 17.82 -22.90 18.77
C ASN A 433 17.66 -23.82 17.54
N GLU A 434 18.08 -23.35 16.37
CA GLU A 434 18.13 -24.17 15.16
C GLU A 434 19.31 -25.17 15.24
N ALA A 435 19.06 -26.44 14.94
CA ALA A 435 20.11 -27.46 14.87
C ALA A 435 21.07 -27.24 13.69
N GLU A 436 22.29 -27.80 13.76
CA GLU A 436 23.33 -27.62 12.72
C GLU A 436 22.89 -28.03 11.30
N ASN A 437 22.02 -29.03 11.18
CA ASN A 437 21.47 -29.49 9.90
C ASN A 437 19.96 -29.19 9.79
N PHE A 438 19.52 -28.05 10.34
CA PHE A 438 18.11 -27.68 10.35
C PHE A 438 17.57 -27.49 8.92
N ILE A 439 16.44 -28.13 8.64
CA ILE A 439 15.71 -27.99 7.38
C ILE A 439 14.30 -27.49 7.67
N ASN A 440 13.89 -26.51 6.88
CA ASN A 440 12.57 -25.91 6.89
C ASN A 440 11.92 -26.07 5.53
N GLU A 441 10.89 -26.92 5.45
CA GLU A 441 10.18 -27.20 4.20
C GLU A 441 8.76 -26.66 4.22
N GLY A 442 8.26 -26.24 3.07
CA GLY A 442 6.90 -25.78 2.90
C GLY A 442 6.27 -26.32 1.62
N GLU A 443 4.98 -26.62 1.65
CA GLU A 443 4.15 -26.88 0.48
C GLU A 443 3.00 -25.87 0.42
N VAL A 444 2.75 -25.28 -0.75
CA VAL A 444 1.60 -24.38 -0.97
C VAL A 444 0.89 -24.69 -2.28
N VAL A 445 -0.44 -24.73 -2.23
CA VAL A 445 -1.29 -24.90 -3.42
C VAL A 445 -1.67 -23.52 -3.96
N LEU A 446 -1.27 -23.24 -5.21
CA LEU A 446 -1.52 -21.96 -5.90
C LEU A 446 -2.20 -22.18 -7.26
N PRO A 447 -2.87 -21.16 -7.82
CA PRO A 447 -3.35 -21.22 -9.21
C PRO A 447 -2.21 -21.55 -10.20
N ALA A 448 -2.52 -22.34 -11.23
CA ALA A 448 -1.50 -22.88 -12.15
C ALA A 448 -0.73 -21.82 -12.94
N ASN A 449 -1.31 -20.62 -13.11
CA ASN A 449 -0.69 -19.50 -13.80
C ASN A 449 0.29 -18.70 -12.94
N LEU A 450 0.40 -18.98 -11.64
CA LEU A 450 1.35 -18.29 -10.77
C LEU A 450 2.68 -19.04 -10.71
N GLU A 451 3.75 -18.27 -10.76
CA GLU A 451 5.11 -18.71 -10.49
C GLU A 451 5.48 -18.31 -9.06
N LEU A 452 5.96 -19.26 -8.26
CA LEU A 452 6.39 -19.03 -6.89
C LEU A 452 7.91 -18.87 -6.85
N ILE A 453 8.34 -17.85 -6.11
CA ILE A 453 9.73 -17.52 -5.85
C ILE A 453 9.91 -17.64 -4.34
N SER A 454 10.77 -18.54 -3.89
CA SER A 454 11.08 -18.77 -2.46
C SER A 454 12.45 -18.19 -2.09
N LEU A 455 12.55 -17.66 -0.88
CA LEU A 455 13.81 -17.18 -0.33
C LEU A 455 14.75 -18.37 -0.08
N GLY A 456 16.01 -18.21 -0.50
CA GLY A 456 17.01 -19.27 -0.43
C GLY A 456 16.90 -20.19 -1.65
N ASN A 457 16.51 -21.44 -1.41
CA ASN A 457 16.45 -22.44 -2.47
C ASN A 457 15.29 -22.18 -3.43
N GLU A 458 15.45 -22.59 -4.69
CA GLU A 458 14.40 -22.51 -5.70
C GLU A 458 13.19 -23.40 -5.32
N ALA A 459 11.99 -22.91 -5.62
CA ALA A 459 10.78 -23.66 -5.41
C ALA A 459 10.52 -24.67 -6.53
N GLU A 460 10.06 -25.85 -6.17
CA GLU A 460 9.80 -26.95 -7.10
C GLU A 460 8.31 -27.25 -7.22
N VAL A 461 7.85 -27.57 -8.42
CA VAL A 461 6.48 -28.05 -8.64
C VAL A 461 6.42 -29.55 -8.34
N VAL A 462 5.74 -29.92 -7.26
CA VAL A 462 5.59 -31.33 -6.83
C VAL A 462 4.40 -31.99 -7.51
N SER A 463 3.35 -31.21 -7.80
CA SER A 463 2.19 -31.70 -8.54
C SER A 463 1.50 -30.57 -9.28
N GLU A 464 0.98 -30.85 -10.47
CA GLU A 464 0.25 -29.89 -11.29
C GLU A 464 -1.04 -30.50 -11.82
N ASN A 465 -2.11 -29.71 -11.84
CA ASN A 465 -3.33 -30.00 -12.57
C ASN A 465 -3.74 -28.76 -13.39
N ALA A 466 -4.81 -28.87 -14.18
CA ALA A 466 -5.24 -27.80 -15.08
C ALA A 466 -5.58 -26.45 -14.39
N SER A 467 -5.80 -26.44 -13.07
CA SER A 467 -6.20 -25.25 -12.31
C SER A 467 -5.19 -24.80 -11.27
N THR A 468 -4.37 -25.72 -10.71
CA THR A 468 -3.48 -25.43 -9.59
C THR A 468 -2.13 -26.15 -9.72
N LYS A 469 -1.08 -25.52 -9.19
CA LYS A 469 0.24 -26.11 -8.92
C LYS A 469 0.46 -26.21 -7.40
N THR A 470 1.00 -27.33 -6.95
CA THR A 470 1.53 -27.47 -5.59
C THR A 470 3.03 -27.24 -5.64
N TRP A 471 3.46 -26.16 -5.01
CA TRP A 471 4.85 -25.77 -4.91
C TRP A 471 5.44 -26.28 -3.61
N ARG A 472 6.68 -26.77 -3.65
CA ARG A 472 7.51 -27.05 -2.49
C ARG A 472 8.67 -26.07 -2.45
N PHE A 473 8.96 -25.55 -1.26
CA PHE A 473 10.07 -24.64 -1.03
C PHE A 473 10.80 -25.05 0.23
N THR A 474 12.11 -24.88 0.24
CA THR A 474 12.99 -25.33 1.33
C THR A 474 13.95 -24.21 1.72
N ASN A 475 14.22 -24.06 3.01
CA ASN A 475 15.17 -23.11 3.55
C ASN A 475 15.97 -23.74 4.69
N THR A 476 17.14 -23.19 5.00
CA THR A 476 17.99 -23.59 6.13
C THR A 476 17.83 -22.68 7.35
N SER A 477 16.91 -21.73 7.30
CA SER A 477 16.49 -20.87 8.42
C SER A 477 15.02 -21.10 8.75
N SER A 478 14.62 -20.95 10.01
CA SER A 478 13.22 -21.06 10.46
C SER A 478 12.30 -20.00 9.83
N LYS A 479 12.87 -18.92 9.28
CA LYS A 479 12.17 -17.80 8.66
C LYS A 479 11.90 -18.11 7.17
N LEU A 480 10.64 -18.43 6.83
CA LEU A 480 10.20 -18.63 5.43
C LEU A 480 9.77 -17.31 4.79
N ARG A 481 9.98 -17.20 3.48
CA ARG A 481 9.40 -16.14 2.66
C ARG A 481 9.19 -16.66 1.24
N PHE A 482 8.05 -16.29 0.65
CA PHE A 482 7.84 -16.47 -0.77
C PHE A 482 6.99 -15.36 -1.36
N ILE A 483 7.18 -15.15 -2.65
CA ILE A 483 6.37 -14.28 -3.50
C ILE A 483 5.80 -15.15 -4.61
N ALA A 484 4.54 -14.97 -4.96
CA ALA A 484 3.96 -15.65 -6.11
C ALA A 484 3.15 -14.67 -6.95
N GLY A 485 3.22 -14.80 -8.27
CA GLY A 485 2.51 -13.91 -9.17
C GLY A 485 2.53 -14.40 -10.62
N ASP A 486 1.82 -13.70 -11.50
CA ASP A 486 1.91 -13.95 -12.95
C ASP A 486 3.21 -13.38 -13.52
N TYR A 487 4.31 -14.10 -13.25
CA TYR A 487 5.65 -13.69 -13.59
C TYR A 487 6.16 -14.32 -14.89
N VAL A 488 7.00 -13.58 -15.59
CA VAL A 488 7.98 -14.13 -16.52
C VAL A 488 9.30 -14.27 -15.75
N LYS A 489 9.86 -15.48 -15.71
CA LYS A 489 11.20 -15.75 -15.20
C LYS A 489 12.20 -15.61 -16.36
N LEU A 490 13.08 -14.61 -16.28
CA LEU A 490 14.20 -14.42 -17.20
C LEU A 490 15.50 -14.84 -16.50
N ALA A 491 16.18 -15.84 -17.03
CA ALA A 491 17.57 -16.12 -16.67
C ALA A 491 18.49 -15.16 -17.42
N VAL A 492 19.21 -14.31 -16.69
CA VAL A 492 20.11 -13.32 -17.29
C VAL A 492 21.32 -14.04 -17.87
N LYS A 493 21.61 -13.82 -19.15
CA LYS A 493 22.74 -14.47 -19.82
C LYS A 493 24.04 -13.72 -19.60
N ASP A 494 25.14 -14.46 -19.63
CA ASP A 494 26.50 -13.94 -19.52
C ASP A 494 26.71 -13.04 -18.28
N SER A 495 25.93 -13.27 -17.21
CA SER A 495 26.09 -12.56 -15.95
C SER A 495 27.28 -13.11 -15.14
N PRO A 496 27.92 -12.29 -14.29
CA PRO A 496 29.10 -12.69 -13.51
C PRO A 496 28.82 -13.78 -12.46
N PHE A 497 27.54 -13.93 -12.08
CA PHE A 497 27.00 -14.96 -11.20
C PHE A 497 25.54 -15.23 -11.61
N PRO A 498 24.91 -16.33 -11.15
CA PRO A 498 23.53 -16.67 -11.54
C PRO A 498 22.51 -15.62 -11.08
N VAL A 499 21.75 -15.07 -12.03
CA VAL A 499 20.71 -14.06 -11.77
C VAL A 499 19.42 -14.42 -12.50
N TYR A 500 18.31 -14.36 -11.77
CA TYR A 500 16.96 -14.47 -12.31
C TYR A 500 16.21 -13.16 -12.11
N PHE A 501 15.63 -12.63 -13.18
CA PHE A 501 14.74 -11.49 -13.14
C PHE A 501 13.29 -11.93 -13.32
N TYR A 502 12.46 -11.64 -12.32
CA TYR A 502 11.04 -11.93 -12.30
C TYR A 502 10.26 -10.64 -12.44
N TYR A 503 9.52 -10.52 -13.55
CA TYR A 503 8.70 -9.34 -13.82
C TYR A 503 7.30 -9.74 -14.28
N SER A 504 6.34 -8.84 -14.06
CA SER A 504 4.95 -9.06 -14.47
C SER A 504 4.87 -9.40 -15.95
N ARG A 505 4.10 -10.43 -16.30
CA ARG A 505 3.88 -10.81 -17.70
C ARG A 505 3.37 -9.64 -18.57
N ARG A 506 2.75 -8.61 -17.98
CA ARG A 506 2.29 -7.42 -18.71
C ARG A 506 3.43 -6.61 -19.32
N HIS A 507 4.64 -6.65 -18.75
CA HIS A 507 5.81 -5.94 -19.28
C HIS A 507 6.59 -6.73 -20.34
N GLN A 508 6.22 -7.99 -20.63
CA GLN A 508 6.99 -8.86 -21.52
C GLN A 508 7.30 -8.21 -22.87
N GLN A 509 6.29 -7.62 -23.53
CA GLN A 509 6.50 -6.99 -24.83
C GLN A 509 7.45 -5.77 -24.75
N GLU A 510 7.37 -4.98 -23.68
CA GLU A 510 8.20 -3.79 -23.49
C GLU A 510 9.66 -4.16 -23.21
N PHE A 511 9.87 -5.17 -22.36
CA PHE A 511 11.19 -5.67 -22.00
C PHE A 511 11.87 -6.45 -23.12
N GLU A 512 11.11 -7.21 -23.91
CA GLU A 512 11.63 -7.82 -25.15
C GLU A 512 12.06 -6.76 -26.16
N ALA A 513 11.30 -5.65 -26.30
CA ALA A 513 11.65 -4.56 -27.21
C ALA A 513 12.89 -3.77 -26.78
N MET A 514 13.20 -3.75 -25.47
CA MET A 514 14.36 -3.07 -24.89
C MET A 514 15.64 -3.92 -24.89
N ASP A 515 15.54 -5.23 -25.13
CA ASP A 515 16.62 -6.19 -24.87
C ASP A 515 17.05 -6.17 -23.39
N ILE A 516 16.08 -6.36 -22.49
CA ILE A 516 16.29 -6.30 -21.04
C ILE A 516 17.39 -7.24 -20.54
N ASP A 517 17.56 -8.41 -21.17
CA ASP A 517 18.59 -9.41 -20.86
C ASP A 517 19.98 -8.77 -20.98
N LYS A 518 20.20 -8.04 -22.07
CA LYS A 518 21.44 -7.30 -22.30
C LYS A 518 21.64 -6.14 -21.33
N VAL A 519 20.59 -5.39 -21.00
CA VAL A 519 20.68 -4.29 -20.02
C VAL A 519 21.15 -4.83 -18.66
N LEU A 520 20.50 -5.89 -18.18
CA LEU A 520 20.85 -6.54 -16.91
C LEU A 520 22.28 -7.10 -16.96
N SER A 521 22.63 -7.82 -18.02
CA SER A 521 23.96 -8.42 -18.18
C SER A 521 25.07 -7.36 -18.23
N ASP A 522 24.91 -6.30 -19.03
CA ASP A 522 25.87 -5.18 -19.13
C ASP A 522 26.09 -4.54 -17.75
N THR A 523 25.00 -4.28 -17.01
CA THR A 523 25.07 -3.63 -15.69
C THR A 523 25.73 -4.51 -14.63
N LEU A 524 25.33 -5.78 -14.54
CA LEU A 524 25.92 -6.72 -13.59
C LEU A 524 27.41 -6.91 -13.85
N ASN A 525 27.82 -7.07 -15.11
CA ASN A 525 29.22 -7.21 -15.49
C ASN A 525 30.04 -5.96 -15.21
N TYR A 526 29.47 -4.78 -15.46
CA TYR A 526 30.12 -3.51 -15.13
C TYR A 526 30.41 -3.41 -13.63
N CYS A 527 29.40 -3.58 -12.77
CA CYS A 527 29.57 -3.48 -11.33
C CYS A 527 30.49 -4.57 -10.77
N ALA A 528 30.37 -5.81 -11.25
CA ALA A 528 31.24 -6.90 -10.84
C ALA A 528 32.72 -6.66 -11.19
N LYS A 529 32.98 -6.11 -12.39
CA LYS A 529 34.33 -5.74 -12.82
C LYS A 529 34.88 -4.57 -11.99
N GLN A 530 34.04 -3.58 -11.68
CA GLN A 530 34.49 -2.32 -11.11
C GLN A 530 34.65 -2.37 -9.59
N PHE A 531 33.74 -3.06 -8.89
CA PHE A 531 33.67 -3.03 -7.43
C PHE A 531 33.92 -4.40 -6.80
N GLY A 532 33.59 -5.49 -7.49
CA GLY A 532 33.75 -6.85 -7.00
C GLY A 532 32.49 -7.68 -7.13
N LEU A 533 32.63 -8.99 -6.94
CA LEU A 533 31.54 -9.96 -7.06
C LEU A 533 30.64 -9.93 -5.83
N LEU A 534 29.33 -10.03 -6.07
CA LEU A 534 28.36 -10.31 -5.01
C LEU A 534 28.38 -11.81 -4.65
N PRO A 535 28.00 -12.19 -3.42
CA PRO A 535 28.17 -13.56 -2.90
C PRO A 535 27.08 -14.53 -3.37
N TYR A 536 26.81 -14.59 -4.68
CA TYR A 536 25.80 -15.47 -5.28
C TYR A 536 26.43 -16.64 -6.05
N SER A 537 25.73 -17.76 -6.09
CA SER A 537 26.18 -19.01 -6.71
C SER A 537 25.02 -19.75 -7.38
N GLU A 538 25.29 -20.88 -8.05
CA GLU A 538 24.23 -21.69 -8.69
C GLU A 538 23.20 -22.21 -7.67
N ASP A 539 23.66 -22.57 -6.47
CA ASP A 539 22.80 -23.05 -5.39
C ASP A 539 22.12 -21.90 -4.62
N TYR A 540 22.59 -20.65 -4.78
CA TYR A 540 22.06 -19.45 -4.13
C TYR A 540 22.05 -18.26 -5.11
N PRO A 541 21.21 -18.32 -6.15
CA PRO A 541 21.20 -17.32 -7.23
C PRO A 541 20.51 -16.03 -6.77
N LEU A 542 20.93 -14.88 -7.29
CA LEU A 542 20.23 -13.61 -7.05
C LEU A 542 18.87 -13.61 -7.79
N ASN A 543 17.79 -13.39 -7.06
CA ASN A 543 16.45 -13.20 -7.61
C ASN A 543 16.07 -11.72 -7.52
N ILE A 544 16.04 -11.04 -8.67
CA ILE A 544 15.51 -9.67 -8.81
C ILE A 544 14.02 -9.78 -9.11
N ILE A 545 13.16 -9.17 -8.30
CA ILE A 545 11.72 -9.42 -8.31
C ILE A 545 10.94 -8.11 -8.36
N MET A 546 10.13 -7.94 -9.40
CA MET A 546 9.15 -6.85 -9.45
C MET A 546 7.95 -7.18 -8.54
N ILE A 547 7.62 -6.29 -7.61
CA ILE A 547 6.51 -6.47 -6.66
C ILE A 547 5.41 -5.43 -6.83
N SER A 548 4.24 -5.67 -6.24
CA SER A 548 3.10 -4.76 -6.33
C SER A 548 3.40 -3.34 -5.85
N ALA A 549 2.74 -2.34 -6.47
CA ALA A 549 2.83 -0.93 -6.05
C ALA A 549 2.38 -0.69 -4.61
N HIS A 550 1.62 -1.62 -4.03
CA HIS A 550 1.22 -1.58 -2.63
C HIS A 550 2.42 -1.63 -1.68
N PHE A 551 3.54 -2.19 -2.15
CA PHE A 551 4.82 -2.07 -1.50
C PHE A 551 5.55 -0.82 -2.02
N MET A 552 5.54 0.24 -1.20
CA MET A 552 6.21 1.50 -1.55
C MET A 552 7.71 1.33 -1.36
N GLY A 553 8.46 1.21 -2.46
CA GLY A 553 9.92 1.14 -2.44
C GLY A 553 10.50 -0.18 -2.95
N GLY A 554 11.75 -0.45 -2.60
CA GLY A 554 12.41 -1.73 -2.78
C GLY A 554 13.11 -2.15 -1.50
N ALA A 555 13.41 -3.44 -1.36
CA ALA A 555 14.31 -3.93 -0.33
C ALA A 555 14.97 -5.24 -0.76
N ALA A 556 15.95 -5.67 0.01
CA ALA A 556 16.65 -6.93 -0.23
C ALA A 556 16.76 -7.74 1.06
N ASN A 557 16.78 -9.05 0.93
CA ASN A 557 16.92 -9.99 2.04
C ASN A 557 17.42 -11.32 1.48
N GLY A 558 18.58 -11.80 1.95
CA GLY A 558 19.21 -12.99 1.39
C GLY A 558 19.44 -12.86 -0.12
N ASN A 559 18.96 -13.83 -0.90
CA ASN A 559 19.00 -13.78 -2.36
C ASN A 559 17.79 -13.14 -3.02
N PHE A 560 16.93 -12.45 -2.25
CA PHE A 560 15.85 -11.64 -2.81
C PHE A 560 16.28 -10.18 -2.89
N SER A 561 16.04 -9.60 -4.06
CA SER A 561 16.06 -8.17 -4.28
C SER A 561 14.77 -7.77 -4.96
N PHE A 562 13.89 -7.05 -4.29
CA PHE A 562 12.59 -6.72 -4.83
C PHE A 562 12.36 -5.21 -4.90
N MET A 563 11.64 -4.79 -5.93
CA MET A 563 11.37 -3.40 -6.23
C MET A 563 9.94 -3.25 -6.74
N GLY A 564 9.23 -2.22 -6.26
CA GLY A 564 7.86 -1.95 -6.65
C GLY A 564 7.71 -1.72 -8.15
N GLU A 565 6.58 -2.14 -8.72
CA GLU A 565 6.23 -1.90 -10.13
C GLU A 565 6.28 -0.41 -10.50
N ILE A 566 6.15 0.49 -9.51
CA ILE A 566 6.21 1.93 -9.71
C ILE A 566 7.53 2.32 -10.40
N TYR A 567 8.64 1.63 -10.13
CA TYR A 567 9.94 1.90 -10.75
C TYR A 567 9.97 1.55 -12.25
N PHE A 568 9.04 0.69 -12.69
CA PHE A 568 8.86 0.30 -14.08
C PHE A 568 7.69 1.04 -14.75
N SER A 569 7.10 2.03 -14.08
CA SER A 569 6.05 2.84 -14.70
C SER A 569 6.61 3.66 -15.87
N LYS A 570 5.78 3.93 -16.87
CA LYS A 570 6.17 4.74 -18.03
C LYS A 570 6.72 6.10 -17.61
N GLU A 571 6.12 6.72 -16.61
CA GLU A 571 6.56 8.00 -16.05
C GLU A 571 7.97 7.90 -15.49
N ASN A 572 8.26 6.89 -14.65
CA ASN A 572 9.58 6.70 -14.06
C ASN A 572 10.63 6.28 -15.10
N LEU A 573 10.29 5.38 -16.01
CA LEU A 573 11.15 4.95 -17.12
C LEU A 573 11.47 6.07 -18.13
N SER A 574 10.75 7.19 -18.08
CA SER A 574 10.98 8.37 -18.91
C SER A 574 11.56 9.56 -18.14
N ASN A 575 11.91 9.39 -16.85
CA ASN A 575 12.36 10.48 -16.00
C ASN A 575 13.85 10.83 -16.24
N PRO A 576 14.15 12.01 -16.82
CA PRO A 576 15.54 12.41 -17.12
C PRO A 576 16.42 12.57 -15.88
N SER A 577 15.85 12.71 -14.68
CA SER A 577 16.63 12.82 -13.44
C SER A 577 17.17 11.47 -12.94
N LYS A 578 16.60 10.35 -13.41
CA LYS A 578 17.00 8.99 -13.03
C LYS A 578 17.80 8.26 -14.13
N GLY A 579 17.68 8.73 -15.37
CA GLY A 579 18.39 8.21 -16.52
C GLY A 579 17.82 8.80 -17.80
N ALA A 580 18.61 8.83 -18.87
CA ALA A 580 18.15 9.36 -20.16
C ALA A 580 17.18 8.40 -20.87
N SER A 581 17.10 7.14 -20.44
CA SER A 581 16.23 6.12 -20.99
C SER A 581 15.76 5.13 -19.93
N ALA A 582 14.70 4.39 -20.26
CA ALA A 582 14.16 3.32 -19.42
C ALA A 582 15.19 2.24 -19.06
N ALA A 583 16.11 1.91 -19.98
CA ALA A 583 17.19 0.98 -19.73
C ALA A 583 18.18 1.49 -18.67
N GLU A 584 18.44 2.80 -18.65
CA GLU A 584 19.32 3.43 -17.65
C GLU A 584 18.67 3.50 -16.28
N VAL A 585 17.36 3.74 -16.22
CA VAL A 585 16.60 3.69 -14.96
C VAL A 585 16.64 2.27 -14.40
N ILE A 586 16.42 1.24 -15.21
CA ILE A 586 16.54 -0.15 -14.74
C ILE A 586 17.96 -0.44 -14.27
N ALA A 587 18.97 -0.01 -15.02
CA ALA A 587 20.36 -0.19 -14.64
C ALA A 587 20.69 0.48 -13.28
N HIS A 588 20.17 1.68 -13.04
CA HIS A 588 20.27 2.37 -11.74
C HIS A 588 19.69 1.51 -10.61
N GLU A 589 18.49 0.96 -10.79
CA GLU A 589 17.87 0.10 -9.77
C GLU A 589 18.63 -1.22 -9.56
N ILE A 590 19.33 -1.74 -10.58
CA ILE A 590 20.22 -2.91 -10.42
C ILE A 590 21.52 -2.54 -9.70
N ILE A 591 22.07 -1.36 -9.92
CA ILE A 591 23.29 -0.91 -9.22
C ILE A 591 23.09 -0.88 -7.70
N HIS A 592 21.86 -0.67 -7.23
CA HIS A 592 21.55 -0.76 -5.80
C HIS A 592 21.91 -2.10 -5.16
N GLN A 593 22.11 -3.18 -5.94
CA GLN A 593 22.61 -4.45 -5.42
C GLN A 593 24.00 -4.31 -4.77
N TRP A 594 24.84 -3.41 -5.27
CA TRP A 594 26.11 -3.05 -4.65
C TRP A 594 25.90 -1.97 -3.58
N TRP A 595 25.20 -0.88 -3.93
CA TRP A 595 25.03 0.29 -3.08
C TRP A 595 23.61 0.39 -2.50
N GLY A 596 23.48 0.09 -1.21
CA GLY A 596 22.22 0.12 -0.47
C GLY A 596 21.65 -1.25 -0.14
N VAL A 597 22.06 -2.31 -0.86
CA VAL A 597 21.74 -3.70 -0.51
C VAL A 597 22.91 -4.39 0.17
N HIS A 598 24.03 -4.55 -0.54
CA HIS A 598 25.21 -5.20 0.03
C HIS A 598 26.02 -4.25 0.91
N SER A 599 26.37 -3.07 0.37
CA SER A 599 27.07 -2.01 1.10
C SER A 599 26.10 -0.86 1.36
N TYR A 600 25.62 -0.74 2.60
CA TYR A 600 24.70 0.32 2.98
C TYR A 600 25.47 1.63 3.27
N LEU A 601 24.98 2.76 2.74
CA LEU A 601 25.55 4.09 2.99
C LEU A 601 24.59 4.90 3.87
N MET A 602 25.11 5.41 4.98
CA MET A 602 24.38 6.25 5.92
C MET A 602 25.36 7.10 6.72
N ASP A 603 24.98 8.33 7.01
CA ASP A 603 25.69 9.18 7.94
C ASP A 603 24.68 10.04 8.73
N MET A 604 24.77 9.99 10.06
CA MET A 604 23.86 10.70 10.94
C MET A 604 24.22 12.19 11.08
N GLU A 605 25.48 12.55 10.83
CA GLU A 605 25.97 13.93 10.86
C GLU A 605 25.85 14.59 9.49
N ASN A 606 26.01 13.81 8.41
CA ASN A 606 25.81 14.26 7.03
C ASN A 606 24.63 13.55 6.35
N THR A 607 23.43 14.07 6.53
CA THR A 607 22.20 13.51 5.94
C THR A 607 22.14 13.54 4.41
N ASP A 608 23.07 14.24 3.76
CA ASP A 608 23.15 14.26 2.29
C ASP A 608 23.79 12.96 1.75
N TRP A 609 24.65 12.31 2.54
CA TRP A 609 25.34 11.07 2.17
C TRP A 609 24.36 9.90 2.14
N SER A 610 24.27 9.24 0.99
CA SER A 610 23.24 8.22 0.76
C SER A 610 23.65 7.22 -0.33
N SER A 611 23.07 6.02 -0.21
CA SER A 611 23.21 4.97 -1.22
C SER A 611 22.69 5.41 -2.60
N GLU A 612 21.65 6.24 -2.60
CA GLU A 612 21.07 6.83 -3.81
C GLU A 612 22.09 7.71 -4.55
N GLY A 613 22.75 8.65 -3.86
CA GLY A 613 23.73 9.52 -4.47
C GLY A 613 24.91 8.76 -5.12
N LEU A 614 25.41 7.72 -4.45
CA LEU A 614 26.47 6.87 -5.01
C LEU A 614 25.97 6.00 -6.18
N THR A 615 24.72 5.55 -6.13
CA THR A 615 24.08 4.82 -7.24
C THR A 615 23.95 5.72 -8.46
N VAL A 616 23.48 6.97 -8.30
CA VAL A 616 23.42 7.96 -9.39
C VAL A 616 24.80 8.19 -10.01
N TYR A 617 25.84 8.36 -9.19
CA TYR A 617 27.22 8.51 -9.67
C TYR A 617 27.71 7.27 -10.43
N THR A 618 27.41 6.07 -9.93
CA THR A 618 27.80 4.81 -10.57
C THR A 618 27.09 4.62 -11.91
N THR A 619 25.79 4.97 -12.00
CA THR A 619 25.04 4.98 -13.26
C THR A 619 25.69 5.95 -14.25
N TYR A 620 26.06 7.15 -13.81
CA TYR A 620 26.82 8.12 -14.62
C TYR A 620 28.14 7.53 -15.14
N ARG A 621 28.93 6.87 -14.29
CA ARG A 621 30.21 6.25 -14.68
C ARG A 621 30.04 5.18 -15.75
N MET A 622 29.06 4.30 -15.57
CA MET A 622 28.73 3.26 -16.56
C MET A 622 28.30 3.89 -17.90
N MET A 623 27.45 4.91 -17.88
CA MET A 623 27.02 5.60 -19.10
C MET A 623 28.15 6.38 -19.76
N LYS A 624 29.11 6.89 -18.98
CA LYS A 624 30.30 7.56 -19.51
C LYS A 624 31.18 6.57 -20.27
N GLU A 625 31.40 5.37 -19.74
CA GLU A 625 32.16 4.31 -20.44
C GLU A 625 31.43 3.84 -21.71
N LYS A 626 30.10 3.72 -21.64
CA LYS A 626 29.28 3.20 -22.76
C LYS A 626 29.05 4.21 -23.89
N TYR A 627 28.81 5.49 -23.57
CA TYR A 627 28.37 6.50 -24.54
C TYR A 627 29.30 7.73 -24.65
N GLY A 628 30.27 7.87 -23.75
CA GLY A 628 31.29 8.93 -23.79
C GLY A 628 30.90 10.23 -23.08
N GLU A 629 31.87 11.14 -22.96
CA GLU A 629 31.76 12.36 -22.15
C GLU A 629 30.64 13.31 -22.57
N ALA A 630 30.43 13.48 -23.89
CA ALA A 630 29.39 14.38 -24.40
C ALA A 630 27.99 13.94 -23.98
N TYR A 631 27.75 12.62 -23.90
CA TYR A 631 26.48 12.06 -23.48
C TYR A 631 26.20 12.37 -22.01
N VAL A 632 27.14 12.01 -21.14
CA VAL A 632 26.96 12.20 -19.70
C VAL A 632 27.01 13.67 -19.28
N LYS A 633 27.65 14.53 -20.08
CA LYS A 633 27.53 15.98 -19.92
C LYS A 633 26.08 16.43 -20.04
N GLN A 634 25.41 16.04 -21.14
CA GLN A 634 24.04 16.47 -21.44
C GLN A 634 23.00 15.87 -20.49
N PHE A 635 23.12 14.57 -20.20
CA PHE A 635 22.06 13.82 -19.52
C PHE A 635 22.26 13.68 -18.01
N TYR A 636 23.46 13.92 -17.49
CA TYR A 636 23.74 13.84 -16.05
C TYR A 636 24.24 15.18 -15.52
N ILE A 637 25.44 15.61 -15.93
CA ILE A 637 26.09 16.80 -15.34
C ILE A 637 25.23 18.05 -15.53
N ASP A 638 24.72 18.30 -16.73
CA ASP A 638 23.83 19.45 -17.00
C ASP A 638 22.55 19.38 -16.18
N GLN A 639 21.97 18.20 -16.00
CA GLN A 639 20.77 18.03 -15.17
C GLN A 639 21.06 18.35 -13.71
N TRP A 640 22.18 17.85 -13.18
CA TRP A 640 22.58 18.10 -11.81
C TRP A 640 22.86 19.59 -11.56
N LEU A 641 23.59 20.23 -12.47
CA LEU A 641 23.87 21.67 -12.41
C LEU A 641 22.60 22.52 -12.50
N ASN A 642 21.69 22.19 -13.42
CA ASN A 642 20.42 22.89 -13.58
C ASN A 642 19.53 22.77 -12.33
N SER A 643 19.51 21.59 -11.69
CA SER A 643 18.78 21.35 -10.45
C SER A 643 19.32 22.20 -9.29
N LEU A 644 20.64 22.24 -9.11
CA LEU A 644 21.28 23.09 -8.09
C LEU A 644 21.07 24.58 -8.37
N ALA A 645 21.15 25.01 -9.63
CA ALA A 645 20.86 26.38 -10.01
C ALA A 645 19.39 26.74 -9.72
N ALA A 646 18.45 25.84 -9.97
CA ALA A 646 17.03 26.02 -9.66
C ALA A 646 16.78 26.13 -8.15
N LEU A 647 17.41 25.29 -7.33
CA LEU A 647 17.37 25.40 -5.87
C LEU A 647 17.89 26.75 -5.40
N ARG A 648 19.07 27.15 -5.85
CA ARG A 648 19.70 28.40 -5.45
C ARG A 648 18.87 29.61 -5.88
N ASN A 649 18.20 29.54 -7.03
CA ASN A 649 17.30 30.58 -7.52
C ASN A 649 15.89 30.53 -6.91
N ASN A 650 15.56 29.51 -6.12
CA ASN A 650 14.27 29.39 -5.49
C ASN A 650 14.03 30.54 -4.52
N TYR A 651 12.97 31.31 -4.78
CA TYR A 651 12.65 32.49 -4.00
C TYR A 651 12.48 32.22 -2.50
N PHE A 652 11.82 31.11 -2.14
CA PHE A 652 11.51 30.82 -0.73
C PHE A 652 12.75 30.35 0.04
N LEU A 653 13.62 29.53 -0.57
CA LEU A 653 14.88 29.11 0.05
C LEU A 653 15.83 30.30 0.31
N ARG A 654 15.78 31.33 -0.54
CA ARG A 654 16.58 32.56 -0.38
C ARG A 654 15.99 33.54 0.63
N ASN A 655 14.74 33.39 1.02
CA ASN A 655 14.03 34.35 1.88
C ASN A 655 13.35 33.59 3.04
N PRO A 656 14.10 33.23 4.10
CA PRO A 656 13.58 32.44 5.22
C PRO A 656 12.34 33.04 5.90
N ASP A 657 12.28 34.37 5.98
CA ASP A 657 11.11 35.08 6.51
C ASP A 657 9.85 34.82 5.68
N MET A 658 9.98 34.72 4.35
CA MET A 658 8.86 34.39 3.45
C MET A 658 8.55 32.88 3.46
N GLN A 659 9.57 32.03 3.63
CA GLN A 659 9.39 30.60 3.80
C GLN A 659 8.57 30.29 5.06
N ALA A 660 8.85 30.96 6.19
CA ALA A 660 8.09 30.80 7.43
C ALA A 660 6.61 31.20 7.32
N MET A 661 6.24 31.96 6.28
CA MET A 661 4.85 32.33 5.99
C MET A 661 4.13 31.32 5.08
N LEU A 662 4.83 30.30 4.55
CA LEU A 662 4.22 29.29 3.69
C LEU A 662 3.31 28.35 4.49
N PRO A 663 2.18 27.91 3.91
CA PRO A 663 1.41 26.81 4.49
C PRO A 663 2.21 25.50 4.52
N ASP A 664 1.96 24.65 5.52
CA ASP A 664 2.66 23.35 5.73
C ASP A 664 2.81 22.51 4.45
N LYS A 665 1.79 22.46 3.60
CA LYS A 665 1.84 21.69 2.34
C LYS A 665 2.95 22.18 1.40
N TYR A 666 3.13 23.50 1.32
CA TYR A 666 4.17 24.09 0.47
C TYR A 666 5.54 23.96 1.12
N LEU A 667 5.63 24.02 2.45
CA LEU A 667 6.87 23.72 3.18
C LEU A 667 7.33 22.29 2.90
N LEU A 668 6.46 21.29 3.05
CA LEU A 668 6.76 19.89 2.72
C LEU A 668 7.17 19.70 1.26
N SER A 669 6.51 20.39 0.33
CA SER A 669 6.88 20.33 -1.10
C SER A 669 8.25 20.95 -1.36
N LEU A 670 8.59 22.02 -0.62
CA LEU A 670 9.89 22.68 -0.71
C LEU A 670 10.99 21.81 -0.08
N GLU A 671 10.72 21.18 1.06
CA GLU A 671 11.60 20.21 1.72
C GLU A 671 11.87 19.00 0.81
N GLN A 672 10.84 18.42 0.19
CA GLN A 672 11.01 17.33 -0.78
C GLN A 672 11.87 17.76 -1.97
N LEU A 673 11.63 18.98 -2.50
CA LEU A 673 12.41 19.52 -3.61
C LEU A 673 13.89 19.73 -3.23
N VAL A 674 14.17 20.16 -2.01
CA VAL A 674 15.54 20.25 -1.47
C VAL A 674 16.14 18.85 -1.33
N PHE A 675 15.41 17.91 -0.73
CA PHE A 675 15.86 16.53 -0.55
C PHE A 675 16.21 15.87 -1.88
N ASP A 676 15.32 15.91 -2.87
CA ASP A 676 15.56 15.31 -4.19
C ASP A 676 16.77 15.93 -4.88
N ALA A 677 16.91 17.25 -4.82
CA ALA A 677 18.03 17.94 -5.42
C ALA A 677 19.36 17.67 -4.70
N THR A 678 19.35 17.52 -3.38
CA THR A 678 20.52 17.12 -2.61
C THR A 678 20.97 15.71 -2.98
N ILE A 679 20.05 14.73 -2.89
CA ILE A 679 20.37 13.32 -3.03
C ILE A 679 20.75 12.95 -4.47
N TYR A 680 19.94 13.39 -5.46
CA TYR A 680 20.12 12.97 -6.86
C TYR A 680 21.04 13.87 -7.68
N ASN A 681 21.42 15.05 -7.17
CA ASN A 681 22.15 16.04 -7.96
C ASN A 681 23.37 16.60 -7.23
N LYS A 682 23.23 17.08 -5.98
CA LYS A 682 24.37 17.60 -5.19
C LYS A 682 25.37 16.49 -4.88
N MET A 683 24.90 15.38 -4.32
CA MET A 683 25.76 14.28 -3.88
C MET A 683 26.61 13.69 -5.01
N PRO A 684 26.04 13.27 -6.16
CA PRO A 684 26.85 12.76 -7.28
C PRO A 684 27.83 13.81 -7.85
N LEU A 685 27.53 15.11 -7.76
CA LEU A 685 28.48 16.18 -8.12
C LEU A 685 29.66 16.27 -7.14
N GLN A 686 29.43 16.05 -5.84
CA GLN A 686 30.52 16.01 -4.84
C GLN A 686 31.42 14.80 -5.06
N ILE A 687 30.83 13.63 -5.36
CA ILE A 687 31.58 12.42 -5.73
C ILE A 687 32.36 12.64 -7.04
N LEU A 688 31.75 13.30 -8.04
CA LEU A 688 32.46 13.69 -9.27
C LEU A 688 33.60 14.68 -8.99
N LYS A 689 33.44 15.60 -8.04
CA LYS A 689 34.54 16.50 -7.64
C LYS A 689 35.68 15.71 -7.02
N ALA A 690 35.39 14.74 -6.15
CA ALA A 690 36.38 13.84 -5.59
C ALA A 690 37.12 13.08 -6.72
N GLU A 691 36.38 12.50 -7.69
CA GLU A 691 36.95 11.82 -8.87
C GLU A 691 37.93 12.72 -9.62
N GLN A 692 37.58 13.99 -9.86
CA GLN A 692 38.44 14.92 -10.58
C GLN A 692 39.70 15.33 -9.80
N LEU A 693 39.68 15.22 -8.47
CA LEU A 693 40.84 15.52 -7.62
C LEU A 693 41.80 14.33 -7.54
N ILE A 694 41.29 13.10 -7.42
CA ILE A 694 42.13 11.90 -7.23
C ILE A 694 42.39 11.10 -8.51
N GLY A 695 41.61 11.34 -9.56
CA GLY A 695 41.65 10.63 -10.84
C GLY A 695 40.68 9.43 -10.89
N GLU A 696 40.16 9.13 -12.08
CA GLU A 696 39.13 8.10 -12.28
C GLU A 696 39.55 6.71 -11.79
N ALA A 697 40.71 6.22 -12.22
CA ALA A 697 41.20 4.89 -11.84
C ALA A 697 41.37 4.75 -10.32
N LYS A 698 41.79 5.84 -9.65
CA LYS A 698 41.93 5.85 -8.20
C LYS A 698 40.59 5.89 -7.49
N MET A 699 39.61 6.60 -8.05
CA MET A 699 38.23 6.57 -7.55
C MET A 699 37.63 5.17 -7.67
N ASP A 700 37.88 4.47 -8.78
CA ASP A 700 37.44 3.08 -8.96
C ASP A 700 38.06 2.16 -7.89
N GLU A 701 39.36 2.30 -7.61
CA GLU A 701 40.05 1.58 -6.52
C GLU A 701 39.45 1.88 -5.13
N VAL A 702 39.13 3.15 -4.86
CA VAL A 702 38.51 3.59 -3.60
C VAL A 702 37.16 2.93 -3.41
N LEU A 703 36.29 2.98 -4.42
CA LEU A 703 34.95 2.41 -4.34
C LEU A 703 34.99 0.88 -4.22
N ALA A 704 35.88 0.19 -4.95
CA ALA A 704 36.08 -1.24 -4.79
C ALA A 704 36.51 -1.62 -3.36
N ASN A 705 37.43 -0.84 -2.77
CA ASN A 705 37.90 -1.05 -1.41
C ASN A 705 36.77 -0.82 -0.37
N LEU A 706 35.99 0.25 -0.53
CA LEU A 706 34.83 0.52 0.33
C LEU A 706 33.76 -0.57 0.22
N PHE A 707 33.56 -1.13 -0.97
CA PHE A 707 32.66 -2.26 -1.16
C PHE A 707 33.16 -3.52 -0.44
N GLU A 708 34.45 -3.86 -0.59
CA GLU A 708 35.05 -5.06 0.00
C GLU A 708 35.13 -5.00 1.53
N ASN A 709 35.46 -3.84 2.09
CA ASN A 709 35.75 -3.70 3.52
C ASN A 709 34.60 -3.11 4.35
N GLY A 710 33.59 -2.50 3.69
CA GLY A 710 32.49 -1.82 4.36
C GLY A 710 32.94 -0.55 5.11
N GLY A 711 32.02 0.04 5.87
CA GLY A 711 32.32 1.14 6.77
C GLY A 711 32.65 0.68 8.18
N THR A 712 33.02 1.64 9.03
CA THR A 712 33.63 1.35 10.34
C THR A 712 32.64 1.21 11.50
N GLU A 713 31.37 1.58 11.30
CA GLU A 713 30.31 1.60 12.32
C GLU A 713 29.65 0.22 12.57
N MET A 714 28.84 0.11 13.63
CA MET A 714 28.09 -1.11 13.97
C MET A 714 26.59 -0.81 14.17
N PRO A 715 25.67 -1.39 13.37
CA PRO A 715 25.92 -2.30 12.24
C PRO A 715 26.72 -1.64 11.11
N PRO A 716 27.44 -2.41 10.27
CA PRO A 716 28.35 -1.85 9.27
C PRO A 716 27.60 -1.09 8.18
N TYR A 717 27.91 0.20 8.05
CA TYR A 717 27.53 1.07 6.94
C TYR A 717 28.66 2.05 6.64
N VAL A 718 28.78 2.46 5.37
CA VAL A 718 29.79 3.41 4.90
C VAL A 718 29.34 4.83 5.22
N THR A 719 30.10 5.54 6.05
CA THR A 719 29.86 6.94 6.40
C THR A 719 30.47 7.90 5.37
N TRP A 720 30.12 9.18 5.45
CA TRP A 720 30.77 10.21 4.64
C TRP A 720 32.26 10.31 4.98
N GLN A 721 32.61 10.16 6.26
CA GLN A 721 34.00 10.20 6.71
C GLN A 721 34.80 9.00 6.17
N ASP A 722 34.23 7.79 6.16
CA ASP A 722 34.88 6.62 5.57
C ASP A 722 35.23 6.87 4.08
N PHE A 723 34.31 7.50 3.33
CA PHE A 723 34.54 7.88 1.94
C PHE A 723 35.65 8.94 1.78
N LEU A 724 35.66 9.97 2.63
CA LEU A 724 36.69 11.02 2.64
C LEU A 724 38.07 10.45 2.96
N ASP A 725 38.16 9.59 3.98
CA ASP A 725 39.40 8.95 4.41
C ASP A 725 39.94 8.04 3.31
N ALA A 726 39.07 7.26 2.65
CA ALA A 726 39.46 6.42 1.52
C ALA A 726 39.96 7.26 0.32
N CYS A 727 39.36 8.42 0.07
CA CYS A 727 39.84 9.36 -0.95
C CYS A 727 41.12 10.11 -0.53
N ASN A 728 41.44 10.16 0.77
CA ASN A 728 42.42 11.07 1.36
C ASN A 728 42.12 12.53 0.99
N LEU A 729 40.87 12.95 1.18
CA LEU A 729 40.35 14.30 0.95
C LEU A 729 39.66 14.82 2.21
N THR A 730 39.49 16.14 2.30
CA THR A 730 38.68 16.77 3.36
C THR A 730 37.32 17.23 2.84
N GLU A 731 36.38 17.45 3.75
CA GLU A 731 35.05 17.95 3.40
C GLU A 731 35.11 19.30 2.67
N GLU A 732 36.01 20.20 3.07
CA GLU A 732 36.17 21.51 2.43
C GLU A 732 36.58 21.39 0.96
N GLU A 733 37.38 20.39 0.60
CA GLU A 733 37.79 20.14 -0.77
C GLU A 733 36.61 19.71 -1.66
N LEU A 734 35.59 19.08 -1.08
CA LEU A 734 34.39 18.61 -1.78
C LEU A 734 33.23 19.61 -1.79
N MET A 735 33.41 20.80 -1.23
CA MET A 735 32.43 21.89 -1.34
C MET A 735 32.27 22.35 -2.80
N LEU A 736 31.04 22.42 -3.30
CA LEU A 736 30.76 22.80 -4.69
C LEU A 736 30.91 24.33 -4.90
N ASP A 737 32.14 24.80 -5.08
CA ASP A 737 32.47 26.20 -5.31
C ASP A 737 32.15 26.68 -6.76
N GLN A 738 32.14 28.00 -6.93
CA GLN A 738 31.85 28.65 -8.21
C GLN A 738 32.78 28.17 -9.33
N ALA A 739 34.08 28.04 -9.06
CA ALA A 739 35.08 27.72 -10.07
C ALA A 739 34.91 26.29 -10.58
N PHE A 740 34.58 25.34 -9.70
CA PHE A 740 34.26 23.96 -10.07
C PHE A 740 33.04 23.91 -11.02
N ILE A 741 31.99 24.65 -10.70
CA ILE A 741 30.74 24.63 -11.45
C ILE A 741 30.89 25.31 -12.82
N GLU A 742 31.61 26.42 -12.89
CA GLU A 742 31.96 27.09 -14.16
C GLU A 742 32.83 26.19 -15.05
N ARG A 743 33.77 25.44 -14.47
CA ARG A 743 34.58 24.46 -15.21
C ARG A 743 33.73 23.35 -15.85
N LEU A 744 32.65 22.95 -15.18
CA LEU A 744 31.68 22.01 -15.74
C LEU A 744 30.69 22.68 -16.71
N GLY A 745 30.85 23.96 -17.04
CA GLY A 745 29.96 24.69 -17.95
C GLY A 745 28.61 25.06 -17.35
N GLY A 746 28.48 25.06 -16.02
CA GLY A 746 27.32 25.58 -15.31
C GLY A 746 27.46 27.09 -15.05
N GLU A 747 26.32 27.77 -14.98
CA GLU A 747 26.27 29.17 -14.55
C GLU A 747 25.60 29.24 -13.17
N PHE A 748 26.32 29.67 -12.15
CA PHE A 748 25.66 30.27 -11.00
C PHE A 748 25.38 31.74 -11.33
N ASN A 749 24.13 32.07 -11.61
CA ASN A 749 23.72 33.46 -11.56
C ASN A 749 23.78 33.92 -10.09
N VAL A 750 24.62 34.92 -9.82
CA VAL A 750 24.78 35.55 -8.50
C VAL A 750 23.53 36.35 -8.13
#